data_AF-A0A812QGS1-F1
#
_entry.id   AF-A0A812QGS1-F1
#
_cell.length_a   1.000
_cell.length_b   1.000
_cell.length_c   1.000
_cell.angle_alpha   90.00
_cell.angle_beta   90.00
_cell.angle_gamma   90.00
#
_symmetry.space_group_name_H-M   'P 1'
#
loop_
_entity.id
_entity.type
_entity.pdbx_description
1 polymer ?
#
loop_
_entity_poly.entity_id
_entity_poly.type
_entity_poly.pdbx_seq_one_letter_code
_entity_poly.pdbx_strand_id
1 'polypeptide(L)'
;MRKAIDGDNVRDALKNASNMICELRTSLLSPKNYFELYMQVFNEMQHLSGFFGDKSRHKKKMIDLYESVQHAGNILPRLYLLATVAAAYIKSLEAPAKEILKDVNELCKGVQHPLRGLFLRYYLSQMLKDKLPDTGSGFEGEGGDINDAFEFIFTNFQESNRLWVRIQHQGPSREKDRRERERHDLRVLVGANLVRLSQLDGMTMEFYAEDALPKILDHIVSVKDVMSQQYLLESMIQVFPDEFHIRTLEQMLSSYVRALPNVDMKPIMVTLMNRLANYLSEADSSKVQAAGDIFSLFRSHLQGILERALQPQQQSQGGVAVASPMPDMAPPLEVLAAFMQFTVSLYPDQVHYVDIILGSAAELLQKFKALPGCSGPISEKAADQIGELLAGPMKTLGLGVLKMEHFAGLVGFLTFEIRKQVSLNMVSAIVEDDRALSSVDDVTALFGFISPLLKDEEDTPMDEAKDKARFAEEQHKVCKLVHQVRHEDTDIEFQILTTMRGFFGQGGPNRLVYTLQPIFFAALGLVPKILAREKRRAEEGDDAVPQPAVSMKKVFQFVHKTNTALMQSSPDMALHLWLAAAVSADQVERATGAQGGYEPIAYEFLTQALVLFEEEISDSSKQFKGIHNIVGTLCKIAALDPENFDNVSQKITRHAAKLLKKPMQCRAVAACSQLFWCDARRDAKRVRECLERCVKTCEAVVQSDSAQVGLWVEMFDRYIYYYEVQCEEVGITFLQSLMQICVEHIDFALK
;
A
#
# COMPACT_ATOMS: atom_id res chain seq x y z
N MET A 1 -53.06 2.35 29.64
CA MET A 1 -53.48 2.18 28.23
C MET A 1 -53.85 0.74 27.92
N ARG A 2 -52.92 -0.23 27.98
CA ARG A 2 -53.17 -1.65 27.65
C ARG A 2 -54.42 -2.25 28.32
N LYS A 3 -54.58 -2.08 29.63
CA LYS A 3 -55.81 -2.52 30.35
C LYS A 3 -57.12 -1.97 29.75
N ALA A 4 -57.11 -0.75 29.20
CA ALA A 4 -58.28 -0.16 28.56
C ALA A 4 -58.50 -0.72 27.14
N ILE A 5 -57.42 -1.09 26.44
CA ILE A 5 -57.47 -1.84 25.18
C ILE A 5 -58.09 -3.22 25.44
N ASP A 6 -57.63 -3.95 26.46
CA ASP A 6 -58.15 -5.28 26.81
C ASP A 6 -59.65 -5.25 27.20
N GLY A 7 -60.11 -4.14 27.79
CA GLY A 7 -61.51 -3.89 28.09
C GLY A 7 -62.31 -3.23 26.96
N ASP A 8 -61.77 -3.17 25.74
CA ASP A 8 -62.35 -2.56 24.54
C ASP A 8 -62.87 -1.11 24.72
N ASN A 9 -62.30 -0.38 25.69
CA ASN A 9 -62.70 0.98 26.01
C ASN A 9 -61.83 1.99 25.25
N VAL A 10 -62.30 2.36 24.05
CA VAL A 10 -61.63 3.32 23.15
C VAL A 10 -61.35 4.67 23.82
N ARG A 11 -62.30 5.20 24.62
CA ARG A 11 -62.17 6.53 25.23
C ARG A 11 -61.03 6.57 26.24
N ASP A 12 -60.96 5.57 27.12
CA ASP A 12 -59.91 5.48 28.12
C ASP A 12 -58.57 5.06 27.51
N ALA A 13 -58.57 4.25 26.45
CA ALA A 13 -57.36 3.96 25.68
C ALA A 13 -56.76 5.25 25.09
N LEU A 14 -57.57 6.07 24.39
CA LEU A 14 -57.15 7.35 23.81
C LEU A 14 -56.70 8.36 24.86
N LYS A 15 -57.44 8.50 25.97
CA LYS A 15 -57.05 9.41 27.06
C LYS A 15 -55.69 9.04 27.65
N ASN A 16 -55.49 7.76 27.95
CA ASN A 16 -54.23 7.28 28.52
C ASN A 16 -53.06 7.34 27.51
N ALA A 17 -53.31 7.06 26.24
CA ALA A 17 -52.33 7.21 25.16
C ALA A 17 -51.92 8.68 25.01
N SER A 18 -52.89 9.60 25.00
CA SER A 18 -52.64 11.04 24.93
C SER A 18 -51.78 11.54 26.10
N ASN A 19 -52.05 11.07 27.32
CA ASN A 19 -51.24 11.39 28.50
C ASN A 19 -49.81 10.84 28.38
N MET A 20 -49.63 9.61 27.90
CA MET A 20 -48.31 9.02 27.68
C MET A 20 -47.51 9.81 26.62
N ILE A 21 -48.13 10.17 25.50
CA ILE A 21 -47.47 10.96 24.44
C ILE A 21 -47.15 12.38 24.92
N CYS A 22 -47.88 12.92 25.91
CA CYS A 22 -47.56 14.24 26.47
C CYS A 22 -46.13 14.30 27.04
N GLU A 23 -45.54 13.19 27.49
CA GLU A 23 -44.15 13.14 27.96
C GLU A 23 -43.14 13.51 26.85
N LEU A 24 -43.47 13.23 25.58
CA LEU A 24 -42.64 13.62 24.42
C LEU A 24 -42.60 15.14 24.19
N ARG A 25 -43.38 15.92 24.93
CA ARG A 25 -43.35 17.40 24.89
C ARG A 25 -42.20 17.98 25.71
N THR A 26 -41.37 17.18 26.37
CA THR A 26 -40.19 17.68 27.08
C THR A 26 -39.19 18.35 26.12
N SER A 27 -38.47 19.36 26.62
CA SER A 27 -37.30 19.97 25.97
C SER A 27 -36.03 19.81 26.80
N LEU A 28 -36.10 19.07 27.91
CA LEU A 28 -34.99 18.95 28.87
C LEU A 28 -34.04 17.80 28.52
N LEU A 29 -34.43 16.93 27.58
CA LEU A 29 -33.65 15.75 27.20
C LEU A 29 -32.72 16.06 26.04
N SER A 30 -31.52 15.48 26.08
CA SER A 30 -30.65 15.39 24.91
C SER A 30 -31.30 14.52 23.82
N PRO A 31 -30.90 14.64 22.54
CA PRO A 31 -31.45 13.82 21.46
C PRO A 31 -31.38 12.31 21.74
N LYS A 32 -30.30 11.84 22.36
CA LYS A 32 -30.12 10.43 22.73
C LYS A 32 -31.15 9.96 23.77
N ASN A 33 -31.31 10.70 24.87
CA ASN A 33 -32.28 10.35 25.90
C ASN A 33 -33.72 10.53 25.41
N TYR A 34 -33.95 11.50 24.51
CA TYR A 34 -35.24 11.69 23.85
C TYR A 34 -35.56 10.50 22.94
N PHE A 35 -34.57 9.95 22.22
CA PHE A 35 -34.73 8.74 21.41
C PHE A 35 -35.12 7.52 22.25
N GLU A 36 -34.51 7.33 23.43
CA GLU A 36 -34.87 6.25 24.35
C GLU A 36 -36.32 6.36 24.82
N LEU A 37 -36.75 7.56 25.23
CA LEU A 37 -38.14 7.83 25.60
C LEU A 37 -39.08 7.62 24.40
N TYR A 38 -38.69 8.10 23.22
CA TYR A 38 -39.43 7.92 21.98
C TYR A 38 -39.64 6.43 21.67
N MET A 39 -38.62 5.59 21.82
CA MET A 39 -38.73 4.15 21.54
C MET A 39 -39.68 3.45 22.51
N GLN A 40 -39.72 3.85 23.78
CA GLN A 40 -40.70 3.33 24.74
C GLN A 40 -42.12 3.69 24.33
N VAL A 41 -42.37 4.96 24.00
CA VAL A 41 -43.69 5.42 23.51
C VAL A 41 -44.05 4.73 22.19
N PHE A 42 -43.09 4.59 21.27
CA PHE A 42 -43.28 3.92 19.97
C PHE A 42 -43.78 2.49 20.14
N ASN A 43 -43.16 1.72 21.02
CA ASN A 43 -43.52 0.33 21.29
C ASN A 43 -44.92 0.21 21.90
N GLU A 44 -45.26 1.09 22.85
CA GLU A 44 -46.62 1.13 23.41
C GLU A 44 -47.66 1.48 22.36
N MET A 45 -47.36 2.43 21.47
CA MET A 45 -48.25 2.84 20.39
C MET A 45 -48.53 1.72 19.37
N GLN A 46 -47.65 0.72 19.22
CA GLN A 46 -47.94 -0.45 18.37
C GLN A 46 -49.15 -1.24 18.87
N HIS A 47 -49.33 -1.36 20.19
CA HIS A 47 -50.52 -2.01 20.76
C HIS A 47 -51.80 -1.24 20.43
N LEU A 48 -51.72 0.08 20.44
CA LEU A 48 -52.85 0.94 20.07
C LEU A 48 -53.17 0.84 18.56
N SER A 49 -52.13 0.79 17.71
CA SER A 49 -52.28 0.55 16.27
C SER A 49 -52.98 -0.78 15.99
N GLY A 50 -52.55 -1.86 16.65
CA GLY A 50 -53.19 -3.17 16.54
C GLY A 50 -54.67 -3.16 16.97
N PHE A 51 -55.01 -2.40 18.02
CA PHE A 51 -56.40 -2.24 18.47
C PHE A 51 -57.27 -1.50 17.45
N PHE A 52 -56.76 -0.46 16.79
CA PHE A 52 -57.50 0.25 15.73
C PHE A 52 -57.62 -0.57 14.44
N GLY A 53 -56.69 -1.51 14.20
CA GLY A 53 -56.81 -2.42 13.07
C GLY A 53 -57.93 -3.45 13.19
N ASP A 54 -58.47 -3.67 14.40
CA ASP A 54 -59.52 -4.67 14.65
C ASP A 54 -60.90 -4.03 14.83
N LYS A 55 -61.67 -4.02 13.73
CA LYS A 55 -63.02 -3.43 13.67
C LYS A 55 -64.01 -4.03 14.67
N SER A 56 -63.79 -5.28 15.07
CA SER A 56 -64.67 -5.99 16.03
C SER A 56 -64.57 -5.42 17.45
N ARG A 57 -63.41 -4.84 17.79
CA ARG A 57 -63.09 -4.38 19.15
C ARG A 57 -63.52 -2.95 19.41
N HIS A 58 -63.17 -2.02 18.52
CA HIS A 58 -63.45 -0.59 18.74
C HIS A 58 -64.87 -0.16 18.32
N LYS A 59 -65.56 -0.92 17.47
CA LYS A 59 -66.99 -0.76 17.09
C LYS A 59 -67.40 0.65 16.60
N LYS A 60 -66.47 1.39 15.98
CA LYS A 60 -66.67 2.74 15.44
C LYS A 60 -66.27 2.79 13.95
N LYS A 61 -66.82 3.73 13.17
CA LYS A 61 -66.32 4.00 11.81
C LYS A 61 -64.95 4.68 11.89
N MET A 62 -64.10 4.52 10.88
CA MET A 62 -62.77 5.14 10.92
C MET A 62 -62.81 6.65 10.85
N ILE A 63 -63.75 7.23 10.10
CA ILE A 63 -63.94 8.69 10.05
C ILE A 63 -64.23 9.28 11.44
N ASP A 64 -65.10 8.65 12.22
CA ASP A 64 -65.44 9.10 13.58
C ASP A 64 -64.23 9.01 14.51
N LEU A 65 -63.39 7.98 14.36
CA LEU A 65 -62.16 7.83 15.12
C LEU A 65 -61.11 8.88 14.71
N TYR A 66 -60.98 9.13 13.41
CA TYR A 66 -60.08 10.12 12.84
C TYR A 66 -60.41 11.53 13.34
N GLU A 67 -61.70 11.90 13.39
CA GLU A 67 -62.16 13.14 14.01
C GLU A 67 -62.00 13.14 15.54
N SER A 68 -62.33 12.02 16.20
CA SER A 68 -62.25 11.92 17.67
C SER A 68 -60.85 12.21 18.21
N VAL A 69 -59.80 11.72 17.54
CA VAL A 69 -58.41 11.95 17.98
C VAL A 69 -57.97 13.41 17.80
N GLN A 70 -58.60 14.16 16.90
CA GLN A 70 -58.31 15.58 16.69
C GLN A 70 -58.76 16.47 17.87
N HIS A 71 -59.68 16.00 18.71
CA HIS A 71 -60.08 16.71 19.93
C HIS A 71 -59.02 16.71 21.03
N ALA A 72 -57.90 15.98 20.87
CA ALA A 72 -56.78 16.04 21.80
C ALA A 72 -56.22 17.47 21.88
N GLY A 73 -56.28 18.12 23.05
CA GLY A 73 -55.95 19.54 23.20
C GLY A 73 -54.52 19.91 22.81
N ASN A 74 -53.54 19.03 23.06
CA ASN A 74 -52.14 19.26 22.69
C ASN A 74 -51.83 18.71 21.29
N ILE A 75 -51.15 19.51 20.46
CA ILE A 75 -50.84 19.18 19.06
C ILE A 75 -49.98 17.91 18.91
N LEU A 76 -48.99 17.68 19.79
CA LEU A 76 -48.09 16.54 19.64
C LEU A 76 -48.81 15.21 19.88
N PRO A 77 -49.50 14.97 21.02
CA PRO A 77 -50.37 13.81 21.19
C PRO A 77 -51.39 13.64 20.08
N ARG A 78 -52.01 14.75 19.63
CA ARG A 78 -52.98 14.73 18.54
C ARG A 78 -52.40 14.11 17.28
N LEU A 79 -51.23 14.53 16.84
CA LEU A 79 -50.65 14.07 15.57
C LEU A 79 -50.11 12.63 15.65
N TYR A 80 -49.59 12.19 16.80
CA TYR A 80 -49.22 10.77 16.98
C TYR A 80 -50.46 9.86 16.94
N LEU A 81 -51.53 10.25 17.63
CA LEU A 81 -52.81 9.52 17.57
C LEU A 81 -53.38 9.55 16.15
N LEU A 82 -53.36 10.71 15.49
CA LEU A 82 -53.83 10.88 14.12
C LEU A 82 -53.06 9.99 13.15
N ALA A 83 -51.72 9.96 13.20
CA ALA A 83 -50.91 9.08 12.36
C ALA A 83 -51.22 7.58 12.59
N THR A 84 -51.55 7.21 13.82
CA THR A 84 -51.90 5.82 14.18
C THR A 84 -53.28 5.43 13.63
N VAL A 85 -54.26 6.34 13.74
CA VAL A 85 -55.60 6.12 13.16
C VAL A 85 -55.56 6.21 11.64
N ALA A 86 -54.77 7.11 11.05
CA ALA A 86 -54.57 7.22 9.61
C ALA A 86 -54.10 5.90 9.00
N ALA A 87 -53.14 5.22 9.63
CA ALA A 87 -52.67 3.91 9.17
C ALA A 87 -53.78 2.85 9.19
N ALA A 88 -54.67 2.87 10.19
CA ALA A 88 -55.83 1.98 10.25
C ALA A 88 -56.92 2.37 9.22
N TYR A 89 -57.09 3.67 8.98
CA TYR A 89 -58.09 4.21 8.06
C TYR A 89 -57.76 3.91 6.59
N ILE A 90 -56.50 4.03 6.20
CA ILE A 90 -56.04 3.61 4.87
C ILE A 90 -56.22 2.09 4.72
N LYS A 91 -55.81 1.31 5.73
CA LYS A 91 -55.93 -0.15 5.72
C LYS A 91 -57.38 -0.63 5.62
N SER A 92 -58.35 0.12 6.15
CA SER A 92 -59.76 -0.25 6.06
C SER A 92 -60.39 0.04 4.70
N LEU A 93 -59.68 0.72 3.78
CA LEU A 93 -60.18 1.15 2.46
C LEU A 93 -61.48 1.97 2.54
N GLU A 94 -61.73 2.65 3.68
CA GLU A 94 -62.93 3.47 3.87
C GLU A 94 -62.77 4.86 3.24
N ALA A 95 -61.54 5.29 2.93
CA ALA A 95 -61.22 6.50 2.18
C ALA A 95 -59.94 6.32 1.34
N PRO A 96 -59.76 7.09 0.25
CA PRO A 96 -58.57 7.01 -0.59
C PRO A 96 -57.29 7.30 0.18
N ALA A 97 -56.25 6.49 -0.03
CA ALA A 97 -54.97 6.64 0.65
C ALA A 97 -54.36 8.03 0.43
N LYS A 98 -54.37 8.53 -0.81
CA LYS A 98 -53.82 9.84 -1.21
C LYS A 98 -54.40 11.01 -0.43
N GLU A 99 -55.69 10.97 -0.11
CA GLU A 99 -56.35 12.06 0.64
C GLU A 99 -55.88 12.08 2.09
N ILE A 100 -55.84 10.90 2.73
CA ILE A 100 -55.37 10.75 4.11
C ILE A 100 -53.87 11.10 4.20
N LEU A 101 -53.05 10.59 3.26
CA LEU A 101 -51.61 10.87 3.22
C LEU A 101 -51.34 12.36 3.08
N LYS A 102 -52.06 13.05 2.19
CA LYS A 102 -51.95 14.49 2.00
C LYS A 102 -52.37 15.26 3.25
N ASP A 103 -53.52 14.93 3.83
CA ASP A 103 -54.04 15.61 5.03
C ASP A 103 -53.08 15.47 6.23
N VAL A 104 -52.66 14.25 6.57
CA VAL A 104 -51.77 14.01 7.71
C VAL A 104 -50.42 14.70 7.51
N ASN A 105 -49.88 14.73 6.29
CA ASN A 105 -48.60 15.38 6.01
C ASN A 105 -48.69 16.91 6.15
N GLU A 106 -49.79 17.52 5.70
CA GLU A 106 -50.09 18.95 5.92
C GLU A 106 -50.27 19.27 7.40
N LEU A 107 -51.02 18.47 8.15
CA LEU A 107 -51.23 18.65 9.59
C LEU A 107 -49.93 18.50 10.39
N CYS A 108 -49.03 17.60 9.96
CA CYS A 108 -47.71 17.44 10.56
C CYS A 108 -46.81 18.68 10.42
N LYS A 109 -47.08 19.58 9.45
CA LYS A 109 -46.43 20.91 9.39
C LYS A 109 -46.76 21.79 10.59
N GLY A 110 -47.77 21.46 11.40
CA GLY A 110 -48.06 22.18 12.64
C GLY A 110 -46.96 22.05 13.71
N VAL A 111 -46.08 21.04 13.64
CA VAL A 111 -45.00 20.84 14.62
C VAL A 111 -43.67 21.34 14.06
N GLN A 112 -43.36 22.60 14.39
CA GLN A 112 -42.13 23.28 13.93
C GLN A 112 -40.94 23.12 14.89
N HIS A 113 -41.11 22.45 16.03
CA HIS A 113 -39.99 22.15 16.93
C HIS A 113 -39.12 21.04 16.33
N PRO A 114 -37.81 21.26 16.06
CA PRO A 114 -36.97 20.33 15.31
C PRO A 114 -36.95 18.90 15.83
N LEU A 115 -36.57 18.70 17.10
CA LEU A 115 -36.45 17.36 17.68
C LEU A 115 -37.79 16.60 17.63
N ARG A 116 -38.85 17.21 18.17
CA ARG A 116 -40.20 16.62 18.24
C ARG A 116 -40.79 16.37 16.85
N GLY A 117 -40.56 17.30 15.91
CA GLY A 117 -41.04 17.20 14.54
C GLY A 117 -40.32 16.10 13.77
N LEU A 118 -39.00 15.96 13.91
CA LEU A 118 -38.23 14.86 13.29
C LEU A 118 -38.73 13.50 13.76
N PHE A 119 -38.91 13.29 15.07
CA PHE A 119 -39.41 12.02 15.60
C PHE A 119 -40.87 11.75 15.23
N LEU A 120 -41.73 12.78 15.19
CA LEU A 120 -43.10 12.64 14.70
C LEU A 120 -43.13 12.23 13.22
N ARG A 121 -42.30 12.85 12.38
CA ARG A 121 -42.21 12.53 10.94
C ARG A 121 -41.62 11.15 10.70
N TYR A 122 -40.64 10.75 11.52
CA TYR A 122 -40.11 9.39 11.51
C TYR A 122 -41.18 8.38 11.94
N TYR A 123 -41.97 8.68 12.99
CA TYR A 123 -43.12 7.87 13.40
C TYR A 123 -44.15 7.73 12.27
N LEU A 124 -44.53 8.85 11.64
CA LEU A 124 -45.46 8.88 10.52
C LEU A 124 -45.02 7.96 9.38
N SER A 125 -43.76 8.09 8.96
CA SER A 125 -43.17 7.22 7.92
C SER A 125 -43.22 5.75 8.31
N GLN A 126 -42.93 5.40 9.57
CA GLN A 126 -42.98 4.01 10.03
C GLN A 126 -44.39 3.44 10.10
N MET A 127 -45.41 4.25 10.42
CA MET A 127 -46.79 3.78 10.51
C MET A 127 -47.42 3.53 9.14
N LEU A 128 -46.97 4.30 8.13
CA LEU A 128 -47.56 4.32 6.79
C LEU A 128 -46.74 3.59 5.72
N LYS A 129 -45.54 3.10 6.03
CA LYS A 129 -44.62 2.47 5.05
C LYS A 129 -45.23 1.36 4.19
N ASP A 130 -46.12 0.56 4.76
CA ASP A 130 -46.81 -0.59 4.13
C ASP A 130 -48.24 -0.24 3.67
N LYS A 131 -48.59 1.05 3.64
CA LYS A 131 -49.91 1.58 3.24
C LYS A 131 -49.80 2.69 2.19
N LEU A 132 -48.69 2.74 1.46
CA LEU A 132 -48.49 3.68 0.36
C LEU A 132 -49.17 3.14 -0.90
N PRO A 133 -49.73 4.02 -1.76
CA PRO A 133 -50.29 3.64 -3.05
C PRO A 133 -49.17 3.38 -4.07
N ASP A 134 -48.31 2.41 -3.77
CA ASP A 134 -47.19 1.99 -4.61
C ASP A 134 -47.64 1.01 -5.71
N THR A 135 -46.83 0.83 -6.75
CA THR A 135 -47.12 -0.10 -7.85
C THR A 135 -47.24 -1.53 -7.34
N GLY A 136 -48.37 -2.19 -7.62
CA GLY A 136 -48.67 -3.53 -7.13
C GLY A 136 -49.20 -3.59 -5.69
N SER A 137 -49.38 -2.44 -5.04
CA SER A 137 -49.98 -2.37 -3.70
C SER A 137 -51.51 -2.50 -3.77
N GLY A 138 -52.12 -3.00 -2.68
CA GLY A 138 -53.59 -3.04 -2.55
C GLY A 138 -54.26 -1.66 -2.40
N PHE A 139 -53.47 -0.58 -2.42
CA PHE A 139 -53.91 0.80 -2.30
C PHE A 139 -53.77 1.59 -3.61
N GLU A 140 -53.23 0.96 -4.66
CA GLU A 140 -53.13 1.51 -6.02
C GLU A 140 -54.52 1.61 -6.68
N GLY A 141 -54.74 2.65 -7.50
CA GLY A 141 -55.98 2.89 -8.23
C GLY A 141 -56.80 4.02 -7.62
N GLU A 142 -57.99 3.73 -7.08
CA GLU A 142 -58.82 4.76 -6.42
C GLU A 142 -58.11 5.43 -5.24
N GLY A 143 -57.23 4.68 -4.57
CA GLY A 143 -56.42 5.15 -3.44
C GLY A 143 -55.26 6.07 -3.80
N GLY A 144 -54.81 6.11 -5.07
CA GLY A 144 -53.66 6.90 -5.52
C GLY A 144 -52.72 6.11 -6.42
N ASP A 145 -51.60 6.72 -6.76
CA ASP A 145 -50.53 6.13 -7.57
C ASP A 145 -49.12 6.37 -6.97
N ILE A 146 -48.09 5.92 -7.69
CA ILE A 146 -46.69 6.12 -7.31
C ILE A 146 -46.32 7.61 -7.12
N ASN A 147 -46.94 8.53 -7.87
CA ASN A 147 -46.69 9.96 -7.70
C ASN A 147 -47.18 10.45 -6.34
N ASP A 148 -48.36 10.00 -5.90
CA ASP A 148 -48.90 10.31 -4.58
C ASP A 148 -48.00 9.73 -3.46
N ALA A 149 -47.51 8.50 -3.62
CA ALA A 149 -46.57 7.87 -2.69
C ALA A 149 -45.24 8.64 -2.62
N PHE A 150 -44.68 8.99 -3.78
CA PHE A 150 -43.46 9.79 -3.89
C PHE A 150 -43.63 11.17 -3.25
N GLU A 151 -44.67 11.92 -3.58
CA GLU A 151 -44.91 13.27 -3.06
C GLU A 151 -45.14 13.26 -1.53
N PHE A 152 -45.77 12.21 -1.00
CA PHE A 152 -45.90 12.02 0.45
C PHE A 152 -44.53 11.88 1.13
N ILE A 153 -43.69 10.96 0.66
CA ILE A 153 -42.35 10.74 1.25
C ILE A 153 -41.45 11.95 0.99
N PHE A 154 -41.50 12.53 -0.20
CA PHE A 154 -40.70 13.68 -0.59
C PHE A 154 -41.04 14.93 0.24
N THR A 155 -42.33 15.22 0.45
CA THR A 155 -42.75 16.30 1.37
C THR A 155 -42.27 16.03 2.79
N ASN A 156 -42.33 14.77 3.25
CA ASN A 156 -41.83 14.40 4.57
C ASN A 156 -40.31 14.58 4.69
N PHE A 157 -39.57 14.26 3.63
CA PHE A 157 -38.13 14.48 3.49
C PHE A 157 -37.79 15.98 3.54
N GLN A 158 -38.47 16.80 2.73
CA GLN A 158 -38.24 18.25 2.68
C GLN A 158 -38.43 18.90 4.06
N GLU A 159 -39.53 18.56 4.73
CA GLU A 159 -39.84 19.11 6.05
C GLU A 159 -38.91 18.58 7.14
N SER A 160 -38.53 17.30 7.08
CA SER A 160 -37.52 16.73 7.99
C SER A 160 -36.16 17.43 7.81
N ASN A 161 -35.74 17.66 6.57
CA ASN A 161 -34.49 18.37 6.29
C ASN A 161 -34.55 19.83 6.79
N ARG A 162 -35.66 20.55 6.55
CA ARG A 162 -35.89 21.91 7.08
C ARG A 162 -35.80 21.94 8.61
N LEU A 163 -36.42 20.98 9.30
CA LEU A 163 -36.35 20.87 10.77
C LEU A 163 -34.91 20.59 11.23
N TRP A 164 -34.22 19.69 10.56
CA TRP A 164 -32.84 19.34 10.89
C TRP A 164 -31.86 20.51 10.69
N VAL A 165 -31.99 21.27 9.61
CA VAL A 165 -31.22 22.51 9.38
C VAL A 165 -31.58 23.59 10.41
N ARG A 166 -32.84 23.65 10.84
CA ARG A 166 -33.28 24.59 11.87
C ARG A 166 -32.57 24.36 13.21
N ILE A 167 -32.18 23.12 13.55
CA ILE A 167 -31.41 22.81 14.78
C ILE A 167 -30.16 23.68 14.84
N GLN A 168 -29.47 23.93 13.73
CA GLN A 168 -28.25 24.74 13.69
C GLN A 168 -28.42 26.13 14.32
N HIS A 169 -29.60 26.70 14.13
CA HIS A 169 -29.95 28.08 14.48
C HIS A 169 -30.68 28.20 15.82
N GLN A 170 -30.88 27.10 16.56
CA GLN A 170 -31.55 27.13 17.86
C GLN A 170 -30.59 27.41 19.02
N GLY A 171 -30.92 28.38 19.86
CA GLY A 171 -30.18 28.65 21.09
C GLY A 171 -28.90 29.49 20.90
N PRO A 172 -28.11 29.68 21.97
CA PRO A 172 -26.96 30.59 21.98
C PRO A 172 -25.83 30.14 21.04
N SER A 173 -25.07 31.10 20.48
CA SER A 173 -23.94 30.81 19.59
C SER A 173 -22.86 29.91 20.23
N ARG A 174 -22.65 30.04 21.55
CA ARG A 174 -21.68 29.24 22.32
C ARG A 174 -21.94 27.72 22.29
N GLU A 175 -23.17 27.29 22.02
CA GLU A 175 -23.54 25.87 21.99
C GLU A 175 -23.50 25.26 20.57
N LYS A 176 -22.96 25.98 19.58
CA LYS A 176 -22.91 25.55 18.17
C LYS A 176 -22.29 24.16 18.00
N ASP A 177 -21.13 23.90 18.60
CA ASP A 177 -20.45 22.60 18.46
C ASP A 177 -21.26 21.44 19.08
N ARG A 178 -21.98 21.71 20.18
CA ARG A 178 -22.90 20.74 20.78
C ARG A 178 -24.03 20.40 19.81
N ARG A 179 -24.61 21.42 19.16
CA ARG A 179 -25.67 21.24 18.16
C ARG A 179 -25.19 20.51 16.92
N GLU A 180 -23.97 20.76 16.44
CA GLU A 180 -23.44 20.03 15.30
C GLU A 180 -23.28 18.52 15.60
N ARG A 181 -22.83 18.16 16.82
CA ARG A 181 -22.84 16.75 17.27
C ARG A 181 -24.24 16.16 17.36
N GLU A 182 -25.17 16.89 17.98
CA GLU A 182 -26.58 16.46 18.07
C GLU A 182 -27.23 16.30 16.69
N ARG A 183 -26.93 17.18 15.74
CA ARG A 183 -27.38 17.09 14.35
C ARG A 183 -26.79 15.88 13.65
N HIS A 184 -25.53 15.56 13.92
CA HIS A 184 -24.84 14.41 13.36
C HIS A 184 -25.54 13.11 13.77
N ASP A 185 -25.95 12.98 15.03
CA ASP A 185 -26.68 11.79 15.51
C ASP A 185 -28.08 11.69 14.89
N LEU A 186 -28.75 12.82 14.67
CA LEU A 186 -30.13 12.87 14.14
C LEU A 186 -30.24 12.73 12.62
N ARG A 187 -29.13 12.81 11.87
CA ARG A 187 -29.13 12.77 10.39
C ARG A 187 -29.80 11.51 9.82
N VAL A 188 -29.71 10.39 10.53
CA VAL A 188 -30.29 9.10 10.13
C VAL A 188 -31.81 9.20 10.00
N LEU A 189 -32.48 10.03 10.82
CA LEU A 189 -33.92 10.24 10.73
C LEU A 189 -34.34 10.91 9.41
N VAL A 190 -33.50 11.81 8.89
CA VAL A 190 -33.72 12.45 7.59
C VAL A 190 -33.42 11.47 6.46
N GLY A 191 -32.27 10.78 6.53
CA GLY A 191 -31.85 9.79 5.54
C GLY A 191 -32.79 8.59 5.42
N ALA A 192 -33.50 8.23 6.48
CA ALA A 192 -34.54 7.20 6.45
C ALA A 192 -35.62 7.47 5.39
N ASN A 193 -35.92 8.72 5.04
CA ASN A 193 -36.85 9.03 3.96
C ASN A 193 -36.30 8.63 2.59
N LEU A 194 -35.00 8.83 2.34
CA LEU A 194 -34.37 8.38 1.09
C LEU A 194 -34.42 6.86 0.99
N VAL A 195 -34.19 6.16 2.11
CA VAL A 195 -34.33 4.68 2.18
C VAL A 195 -35.76 4.25 1.86
N ARG A 196 -36.77 5.02 2.28
CA ARG A 196 -38.16 4.71 1.91
C ARG A 196 -38.45 4.98 0.44
N LEU A 197 -37.86 6.01 -0.15
CA LEU A 197 -37.99 6.27 -1.58
C LEU A 197 -37.39 5.14 -2.42
N SER A 198 -36.22 4.60 -2.04
CA SER A 198 -35.60 3.50 -2.79
C SER A 198 -36.28 2.14 -2.60
N GLN A 199 -37.17 2.02 -1.62
CA GLN A 199 -37.96 0.81 -1.35
C GLN A 199 -39.30 0.77 -2.07
N LEU A 200 -39.66 1.83 -2.81
CA LEU A 200 -40.88 1.82 -3.62
C LEU A 200 -40.66 0.92 -4.83
N ASP A 201 -41.55 -0.04 -5.04
CA ASP A 201 -41.52 -0.94 -6.21
C ASP A 201 -41.78 -0.16 -7.51
N GLY A 202 -42.57 0.92 -7.45
CA GLY A 202 -42.79 1.85 -8.55
C GLY A 202 -41.62 2.79 -8.85
N MET A 203 -40.53 2.77 -8.06
CA MET A 203 -39.31 3.55 -8.33
C MET A 203 -38.49 2.89 -9.44
N THR A 204 -39.01 2.91 -10.67
CA THR A 204 -38.30 2.42 -11.86
C THR A 204 -37.13 3.35 -12.23
N MET A 205 -36.19 2.86 -13.03
CA MET A 205 -35.07 3.67 -13.52
C MET A 205 -35.52 4.92 -14.28
N GLU A 206 -36.61 4.82 -15.04
CA GLU A 206 -37.20 5.92 -15.81
C GLU A 206 -37.80 6.97 -14.87
N PHE A 207 -38.67 6.55 -13.94
CA PHE A 207 -39.27 7.45 -12.96
C PHE A 207 -38.21 8.11 -12.07
N TYR A 208 -37.16 7.38 -11.71
CA TYR A 208 -36.05 7.94 -10.95
C TYR A 208 -35.32 9.03 -11.74
N ALA A 209 -34.96 8.77 -13.00
CA ALA A 209 -34.17 9.67 -13.82
C ALA A 209 -34.92 10.93 -14.29
N GLU A 210 -36.23 10.82 -14.53
CA GLU A 210 -37.03 11.91 -15.09
C GLU A 210 -37.74 12.73 -14.01
N ASP A 211 -38.26 12.10 -12.95
CA ASP A 211 -39.12 12.76 -11.96
C ASP A 211 -38.48 12.86 -10.56
N ALA A 212 -38.01 11.74 -10.01
CA ALA A 212 -37.61 11.70 -8.61
C ALA A 212 -36.27 12.40 -8.36
N LEU A 213 -35.24 12.07 -9.14
CA LEU A 213 -33.88 12.56 -8.94
C LEU A 213 -33.78 14.09 -9.09
N PRO A 214 -34.34 14.74 -10.14
CA PRO A 214 -34.28 16.19 -10.27
C PRO A 214 -34.89 16.92 -9.08
N LYS A 215 -36.04 16.44 -8.57
CA LYS A 215 -36.70 17.03 -7.39
C LYS A 215 -35.85 16.87 -6.12
N ILE A 216 -35.23 15.71 -5.91
CA ILE A 216 -34.37 15.45 -4.75
C ILE A 216 -33.11 16.31 -4.81
N LEU A 217 -32.41 16.35 -5.95
CA LEU A 217 -31.18 17.13 -6.12
C LEU A 217 -31.44 18.63 -5.99
N ASP A 218 -32.50 19.15 -6.61
CA ASP A 218 -32.85 20.57 -6.51
C ASP A 218 -33.17 20.95 -5.05
N HIS A 219 -33.88 20.09 -4.32
CA HIS A 219 -34.11 20.31 -2.89
C HIS A 219 -32.79 20.37 -2.11
N ILE A 220 -31.89 19.38 -2.27
CA ILE A 220 -30.62 19.33 -1.54
C ILE A 220 -29.76 20.56 -1.84
N VAL A 221 -29.58 20.89 -3.11
CA VAL A 221 -28.74 22.02 -3.54
C VAL A 221 -29.36 23.38 -3.14
N SER A 222 -30.69 23.49 -3.09
CA SER A 222 -31.37 24.71 -2.63
C SER A 222 -31.16 25.02 -1.13
N VAL A 223 -30.83 24.00 -0.33
CA VAL A 223 -30.67 24.12 1.12
C VAL A 223 -29.29 24.70 1.43
N LYS A 224 -29.27 25.90 2.03
CA LYS A 224 -28.02 26.62 2.39
C LYS A 224 -27.36 26.09 3.67
N ASP A 225 -27.16 24.79 3.78
CA ASP A 225 -26.50 24.14 4.92
C ASP A 225 -25.52 23.06 4.46
N VAL A 226 -24.26 23.22 4.84
CA VAL A 226 -23.13 22.38 4.38
C VAL A 226 -23.29 20.93 4.83
N MET A 227 -23.61 20.72 6.12
CA MET A 227 -23.76 19.39 6.71
C MET A 227 -24.90 18.61 6.06
N SER A 228 -26.00 19.29 5.76
CA SER A 228 -27.15 18.69 5.09
C SER A 228 -26.81 18.26 3.67
N GLN A 229 -26.21 19.15 2.87
CA GLN A 229 -25.79 18.82 1.51
C GLN A 229 -24.81 17.64 1.50
N GLN A 230 -23.78 17.68 2.35
CA GLN A 230 -22.78 16.62 2.40
C GLN A 230 -23.39 15.25 2.70
N TYR A 231 -24.16 15.15 3.79
CA TYR A 231 -24.75 13.88 4.20
C TYR A 231 -25.79 13.36 3.21
N LEU A 232 -26.63 14.23 2.66
CA LEU A 232 -27.73 13.79 1.79
C LEU A 232 -27.23 13.35 0.41
N LEU A 233 -26.23 14.02 -0.16
CA LEU A 233 -25.62 13.59 -1.43
C LEU A 233 -24.91 12.24 -1.25
N GLU A 234 -24.18 12.04 -0.15
CA GLU A 234 -23.57 10.75 0.18
C GLU A 234 -24.62 9.65 0.44
N SER A 235 -25.69 9.97 1.18
CA SER A 235 -26.78 9.03 1.47
C SER A 235 -27.51 8.60 0.20
N MET A 236 -27.71 9.50 -0.78
CA MET A 236 -28.28 9.14 -2.07
C MET A 236 -27.43 8.10 -2.78
N ILE A 237 -26.11 8.28 -2.80
CA ILE A 237 -25.18 7.32 -3.40
C ILE A 237 -25.32 5.96 -2.71
N GLN A 238 -25.43 5.91 -1.38
CA GLN A 238 -25.53 4.64 -0.63
C GLN A 238 -26.89 3.93 -0.77
N VAL A 239 -27.97 4.69 -0.91
CA VAL A 239 -29.33 4.16 -0.78
C VAL A 239 -29.93 3.67 -2.11
N PHE A 240 -29.61 4.31 -3.23
CA PHE A 240 -30.12 3.90 -4.53
C PHE A 240 -29.23 2.86 -5.22
N PRO A 241 -29.77 2.01 -6.12
CA PRO A 241 -29.01 1.00 -6.86
C PRO A 241 -27.97 1.59 -7.84
N ASP A 242 -26.93 0.82 -8.14
CA ASP A 242 -25.84 1.22 -9.04
C ASP A 242 -26.28 1.49 -10.48
N GLU A 243 -27.26 0.73 -10.97
CA GLU A 243 -27.84 0.92 -12.30
C GLU A 243 -28.46 2.31 -12.47
N PHE A 244 -29.04 2.86 -11.40
CA PHE A 244 -29.64 4.19 -11.42
C PHE A 244 -28.54 5.24 -11.48
N HIS A 245 -27.49 5.06 -10.67
CA HIS A 245 -26.33 5.96 -10.64
C HIS A 245 -25.64 6.08 -11.99
N ILE A 246 -25.49 4.96 -12.71
CA ILE A 246 -24.89 4.96 -14.05
C ILE A 246 -25.77 5.75 -15.02
N ARG A 247 -27.08 5.49 -15.05
CA ARG A 247 -28.03 6.15 -15.95
C ARG A 247 -28.14 7.65 -15.71
N THR A 248 -27.97 8.10 -14.47
CA THR A 248 -28.16 9.49 -14.05
C THR A 248 -26.86 10.19 -13.64
N LEU A 249 -25.70 9.63 -13.98
CA LEU A 249 -24.40 10.11 -13.54
C LEU A 249 -24.17 11.58 -13.90
N GLU A 250 -24.49 11.97 -15.12
CA GLU A 250 -24.34 13.35 -15.59
C GLU A 250 -25.19 14.35 -14.77
N GLN A 251 -26.44 13.99 -14.46
CA GLN A 251 -27.34 14.83 -13.66
C GLN A 251 -26.82 14.99 -12.21
N MET A 252 -26.28 13.91 -11.63
CA MET A 252 -25.68 13.94 -10.29
C MET A 252 -24.43 14.81 -10.26
N LEU A 253 -23.47 14.57 -11.17
CA LEU A 253 -22.22 15.33 -11.24
C LEU A 253 -22.46 16.82 -11.51
N SER A 254 -23.40 17.15 -12.41
CA SER A 254 -23.84 18.54 -12.65
C SER A 254 -24.40 19.20 -11.39
N SER A 255 -25.13 18.45 -10.56
CA SER A 255 -25.69 18.96 -9.30
C SER A 255 -24.64 19.10 -8.21
N TYR A 256 -23.65 18.19 -8.15
CA TYR A 256 -22.51 18.32 -7.25
C TYR A 256 -21.68 19.55 -7.60
N VAL A 257 -21.67 19.96 -8.88
CA VAL A 257 -21.04 21.21 -9.30
C VAL A 257 -21.74 22.47 -8.74
N ARG A 258 -23.02 22.37 -8.40
CA ARG A 258 -23.82 23.48 -7.85
C ARG A 258 -23.88 23.53 -6.32
N ALA A 259 -23.35 22.51 -5.63
CA ALA A 259 -23.33 22.47 -4.17
C ALA A 259 -22.46 23.58 -3.55
N LEU A 260 -22.68 23.86 -2.27
CA LEU A 260 -21.96 24.93 -1.55
C LEU A 260 -20.44 24.70 -1.56
N PRO A 261 -19.61 25.76 -1.68
CA PRO A 261 -18.14 25.62 -1.75
C PRO A 261 -17.50 24.92 -0.55
N ASN A 262 -18.11 25.02 0.63
CA ASN A 262 -17.60 24.43 1.86
C ASN A 262 -18.04 22.96 2.08
N VAL A 263 -18.81 22.38 1.14
CA VAL A 263 -19.16 20.95 1.20
C VAL A 263 -17.92 20.13 0.87
N ASP A 264 -17.57 19.23 1.79
CA ASP A 264 -16.48 18.29 1.55
C ASP A 264 -16.93 17.24 0.52
N MET A 265 -16.41 17.40 -0.70
CA MET A 265 -16.73 16.54 -1.84
C MET A 265 -15.98 15.20 -1.82
N LYS A 266 -14.91 15.09 -1.02
CA LYS A 266 -14.13 13.85 -0.92
C LYS A 266 -14.99 12.63 -0.58
N PRO A 267 -15.73 12.57 0.55
CA PRO A 267 -16.50 11.38 0.90
C PRO A 267 -17.56 11.03 -0.15
N ILE A 268 -18.17 12.04 -0.78
CA ILE A 268 -19.18 11.86 -1.83
C ILE A 268 -18.56 11.21 -3.07
N MET A 269 -17.49 11.78 -3.61
CA MET A 269 -16.85 11.32 -4.84
C MET A 269 -16.16 9.97 -4.65
N VAL A 270 -15.45 9.77 -3.53
CA VAL A 270 -14.79 8.50 -3.22
C VAL A 270 -15.80 7.37 -3.07
N THR A 271 -16.92 7.61 -2.37
CA THR A 271 -17.99 6.60 -2.23
C THR A 271 -18.57 6.24 -3.59
N LEU A 272 -18.87 7.23 -4.44
CA LEU A 272 -19.42 6.99 -5.78
C LEU A 272 -18.44 6.20 -6.66
N MET A 273 -17.17 6.62 -6.72
CA MET A 273 -16.15 5.96 -7.55
C MET A 273 -15.89 4.52 -7.10
N ASN A 274 -15.72 4.28 -5.81
CA ASN A 274 -15.49 2.93 -5.29
C ASN A 274 -16.68 2.01 -5.55
N ARG A 275 -17.90 2.52 -5.36
CA ARG A 275 -19.12 1.73 -5.59
C ARG A 275 -19.29 1.36 -7.06
N LEU A 276 -19.07 2.32 -7.96
CA LEU A 276 -19.10 2.07 -9.41
C LEU A 276 -17.96 1.17 -9.88
N ALA A 277 -16.74 1.32 -9.35
CA ALA A 277 -15.60 0.45 -9.67
C ALA A 277 -15.89 -1.02 -9.31
N ASN A 278 -16.46 -1.25 -8.13
CA ASN A 278 -16.83 -2.60 -7.68
C ASN A 278 -17.95 -3.19 -8.55
N TYR A 279 -19.01 -2.41 -8.80
CA TYR A 279 -20.14 -2.88 -9.62
C TYR A 279 -19.74 -3.19 -11.06
N LEU A 280 -18.91 -2.33 -11.67
CA LEU A 280 -18.49 -2.47 -13.07
C LEU A 280 -17.38 -3.51 -13.26
N SER A 281 -16.56 -3.77 -12.25
CA SER A 281 -15.54 -4.84 -12.32
C SER A 281 -16.14 -6.24 -12.20
N GLU A 282 -17.27 -6.38 -11.49
CA GLU A 282 -18.05 -7.62 -11.41
C GLU A 282 -18.99 -7.82 -12.61
N ALA A 283 -19.27 -6.77 -13.37
CA ALA A 283 -20.19 -6.80 -14.51
C ALA A 283 -19.53 -7.27 -15.81
N ASP A 284 -20.29 -7.93 -16.69
CA ASP A 284 -19.84 -8.29 -18.04
C ASP A 284 -19.35 -7.04 -18.80
N SER A 285 -18.31 -7.18 -19.62
CA SER A 285 -17.71 -6.09 -20.41
C SER A 285 -18.73 -5.33 -21.30
N SER A 286 -19.86 -5.96 -21.61
CA SER A 286 -20.99 -5.36 -22.34
C SER A 286 -21.73 -4.27 -21.54
N LYS A 287 -21.82 -4.39 -20.21
CA LYS A 287 -22.45 -3.38 -19.32
C LYS A 287 -21.58 -2.13 -19.18
N VAL A 288 -20.25 -2.29 -19.19
CA VAL A 288 -19.29 -1.17 -19.19
C VAL A 288 -19.42 -0.36 -20.50
N GLN A 289 -19.57 -1.04 -21.64
CA GLN A 289 -19.79 -0.38 -22.94
C GLN A 289 -21.16 0.31 -23.03
N ALA A 290 -22.20 -0.26 -22.42
CA ALA A 290 -23.54 0.33 -22.37
C ALA A 290 -23.62 1.58 -21.49
N ALA A 291 -22.74 1.70 -20.49
CA ALA A 291 -22.69 2.83 -19.57
C ALA A 291 -22.09 4.13 -20.17
N GLY A 292 -21.60 4.08 -21.42
CA GLY A 292 -21.03 5.22 -22.12
C GLY A 292 -19.62 5.59 -21.61
N ASP A 293 -19.14 6.78 -22.01
CA ASP A 293 -17.82 7.27 -21.61
C ASP A 293 -17.86 7.88 -20.20
N ILE A 294 -17.95 7.00 -19.19
CA ILE A 294 -17.95 7.37 -17.77
C ILE A 294 -16.68 8.18 -17.40
N PHE A 295 -15.54 7.87 -18.05
CA PHE A 295 -14.29 8.55 -17.79
C PHE A 295 -14.37 10.04 -18.16
N SER A 296 -14.89 10.39 -19.35
CA SER A 296 -15.00 11.80 -19.75
C SER A 296 -16.04 12.57 -18.93
N LEU A 297 -17.12 11.91 -18.49
CA LEU A 297 -18.11 12.49 -17.57
C LEU A 297 -17.47 12.87 -16.23
N PHE A 298 -16.73 11.95 -15.61
CA PHE A 298 -16.00 12.26 -14.39
C PHE A 298 -14.97 13.36 -14.62
N ARG A 299 -14.15 13.26 -15.67
CA ARG A 299 -13.09 14.24 -15.97
C ARG A 299 -13.64 15.67 -16.07
N SER A 300 -14.67 15.87 -16.90
CA SER A 300 -15.27 17.19 -17.15
C SER A 300 -15.82 17.84 -15.87
N HIS A 301 -16.50 17.07 -15.02
CA HIS A 301 -17.14 17.59 -13.81
C HIS A 301 -16.18 17.66 -12.61
N LEU A 302 -15.20 16.75 -12.54
CA LEU A 302 -14.15 16.76 -11.52
C LEU A 302 -13.32 18.02 -11.58
N GLN A 303 -12.98 18.51 -12.77
CA GLN A 303 -12.24 19.77 -12.90
C GLN A 303 -12.94 20.92 -12.17
N GLY A 304 -14.26 21.05 -12.35
CA GLY A 304 -15.07 22.06 -11.66
C GLY A 304 -15.22 21.83 -10.15
N ILE A 305 -15.03 20.61 -9.65
CA ILE A 305 -15.03 20.28 -8.22
C ILE A 305 -13.66 20.57 -7.60
N LEU A 306 -12.58 20.16 -8.27
CA LEU A 306 -11.20 20.35 -7.84
C LEU A 306 -10.82 21.84 -7.79
N GLU A 307 -11.26 22.64 -8.77
CA GLU A 307 -11.02 24.08 -8.78
C GLU A 307 -11.72 24.81 -7.62
N ARG A 308 -12.79 24.26 -7.03
CA ARG A 308 -13.38 24.83 -5.81
C ARG A 308 -12.50 24.67 -4.59
N ALA A 309 -11.73 23.58 -4.52
CA ALA A 309 -10.80 23.36 -3.41
C ALA A 309 -9.70 24.44 -3.36
N LEU A 310 -9.41 25.09 -4.49
CA LEU A 310 -8.46 26.20 -4.58
C LEU A 310 -9.05 27.56 -4.16
N GLN A 311 -10.37 27.69 -3.98
CA GLN A 311 -10.99 28.94 -3.58
C GLN A 311 -10.79 29.20 -2.07
N PRO A 312 -10.50 30.44 -1.65
CA PRO A 312 -10.30 30.74 -0.24
C PRO A 312 -11.57 30.43 0.56
N GLN A 313 -11.48 29.50 1.52
CA GLN A 313 -12.58 29.21 2.43
C GLN A 313 -12.87 30.46 3.29
N GLN A 314 -13.95 31.16 2.98
CA GLN A 314 -14.47 32.21 3.84
C GLN A 314 -15.13 31.56 5.06
N GLN A 315 -14.36 31.32 6.12
CA GLN A 315 -14.96 31.11 7.44
C GLN A 315 -15.44 32.47 7.96
N SER A 316 -16.75 32.72 7.88
CA SER A 316 -17.39 33.84 8.56
C SER A 316 -17.41 33.58 10.07
N GLN A 317 -16.28 33.77 10.75
CA GLN A 317 -16.25 33.94 12.20
C GLN A 317 -16.40 35.44 12.53
N GLY A 318 -17.59 35.84 12.98
CA GLY A 318 -17.77 36.98 13.87
C GLY A 318 -17.11 38.32 13.49
N GLY A 319 -17.12 38.73 12.23
CA GLY A 319 -16.78 40.11 11.83
C GLY A 319 -15.32 40.52 11.98
N VAL A 320 -14.40 39.57 12.23
CA VAL A 320 -12.96 39.81 12.17
C VAL A 320 -12.40 39.01 11.02
N ALA A 321 -11.78 39.70 10.04
CA ALA A 321 -11.06 39.05 8.96
C ALA A 321 -9.83 38.33 9.51
N VAL A 322 -10.01 37.08 9.95
CA VAL A 322 -8.91 36.16 10.20
C VAL A 322 -8.37 35.75 8.84
N ALA A 323 -7.03 35.73 8.68
CA ALA A 323 -6.38 35.24 7.47
C ALA A 323 -7.02 33.91 7.05
N SER A 324 -7.43 33.80 5.79
CA SER A 324 -7.99 32.57 5.24
C SER A 324 -7.03 31.42 5.55
N PRO A 325 -7.48 30.31 6.16
CA PRO A 325 -6.63 29.13 6.25
C PRO A 325 -6.20 28.75 4.83
N MET A 326 -4.91 28.44 4.66
CA MET A 326 -4.36 27.96 3.39
C MET A 326 -5.23 26.82 2.86
N PRO A 327 -5.53 26.76 1.55
CA PRO A 327 -6.28 25.65 0.98
C PRO A 327 -5.57 24.32 1.25
N ASP A 328 -6.30 23.32 1.77
CA ASP A 328 -5.76 21.98 1.97
C ASP A 328 -5.81 21.21 0.64
N MET A 329 -4.63 20.81 0.16
CA MET A 329 -4.48 20.07 -1.09
C MET A 329 -4.68 18.56 -0.94
N ALA A 330 -4.72 18.02 0.29
CA ALA A 330 -4.90 16.58 0.47
C ALA A 330 -6.27 16.08 -0.04
N PRO A 331 -7.43 16.70 0.31
CA PRO A 331 -8.73 16.24 -0.19
C PRO A 331 -8.90 16.18 -1.72
N PRO A 332 -8.50 17.20 -2.52
CA PRO A 332 -8.63 17.08 -3.97
C PRO A 332 -7.66 16.06 -4.58
N LEU A 333 -6.48 15.86 -3.99
CA LEU A 333 -5.55 14.80 -4.42
C LEU A 333 -6.07 13.41 -4.09
N GLU A 334 -6.72 13.21 -2.95
CA GLU A 334 -7.40 11.96 -2.59
C GLU A 334 -8.52 11.59 -3.58
N VAL A 335 -9.30 12.58 -4.03
CA VAL A 335 -10.32 12.36 -5.06
C VAL A 335 -9.68 11.95 -6.39
N LEU A 336 -8.54 12.56 -6.76
CA LEU A 336 -7.78 12.15 -7.94
C LEU A 336 -7.17 10.75 -7.80
N ALA A 337 -6.71 10.36 -6.60
CA ALA A 337 -6.23 9.01 -6.33
C ALA A 337 -7.35 7.97 -6.45
N ALA A 338 -8.55 8.27 -5.92
CA ALA A 338 -9.73 7.44 -6.12
C ALA A 338 -10.12 7.34 -7.61
N PHE A 339 -10.03 8.45 -8.36
CA PHE A 339 -10.30 8.44 -9.80
C PHE A 339 -9.25 7.64 -10.59
N MET A 340 -7.99 7.68 -10.15
CA MET A 340 -6.91 6.86 -10.70
C MET A 340 -7.20 5.37 -10.48
N GLN A 341 -7.53 4.98 -9.25
CA GLN A 341 -7.87 3.60 -8.92
C GLN A 341 -9.08 3.10 -9.71
N PHE A 342 -10.12 3.93 -9.82
CA PHE A 342 -11.29 3.66 -10.67
C PHE A 342 -10.89 3.42 -12.13
N THR A 343 -10.05 4.28 -12.69
CA THR A 343 -9.62 4.21 -14.09
C THR A 343 -8.76 2.97 -14.36
N VAL A 344 -7.79 2.69 -13.48
CA VAL A 344 -6.91 1.52 -13.61
C VAL A 344 -7.69 0.21 -13.46
N SER A 345 -8.72 0.18 -12.61
CA SER A 345 -9.55 -1.02 -12.40
C SER A 345 -10.47 -1.32 -13.59
N LEU A 346 -10.99 -0.30 -14.27
CA LEU A 346 -11.95 -0.46 -15.36
C LEU A 346 -11.32 -0.42 -16.76
N TYR A 347 -10.22 0.30 -16.93
CA TYR A 347 -9.56 0.54 -18.21
C TYR A 347 -8.05 0.23 -18.12
N PRO A 348 -7.65 -1.02 -17.79
CA PRO A 348 -6.25 -1.37 -17.60
C PRO A 348 -5.38 -1.14 -18.84
N ASP A 349 -5.93 -1.25 -20.04
CA ASP A 349 -5.20 -1.08 -21.30
C ASP A 349 -5.03 0.40 -21.72
N GLN A 350 -5.76 1.34 -21.12
CA GLN A 350 -5.82 2.74 -21.56
C GLN A 350 -4.82 3.63 -20.79
N VAL A 351 -3.53 3.44 -21.08
CA VAL A 351 -2.41 4.19 -20.47
C VAL A 351 -2.57 5.71 -20.58
N HIS A 352 -3.16 6.20 -21.67
CA HIS A 352 -3.40 7.64 -21.90
C HIS A 352 -4.36 8.27 -20.86
N TYR A 353 -5.32 7.51 -20.32
CA TYR A 353 -6.23 8.01 -19.29
C TYR A 353 -5.51 8.26 -17.96
N VAL A 354 -4.56 7.40 -17.62
CA VAL A 354 -3.69 7.59 -16.45
C VAL A 354 -2.88 8.88 -16.60
N ASP A 355 -2.26 9.12 -17.75
CA ASP A 355 -1.46 10.33 -17.97
C ASP A 355 -2.31 11.61 -17.91
N ILE A 356 -3.56 11.58 -18.39
CA ILE A 356 -4.52 12.69 -18.22
C ILE A 356 -4.78 13.01 -16.73
N ILE A 357 -4.95 11.99 -15.89
CA ILE A 357 -5.19 12.20 -14.46
C ILE A 357 -3.96 12.79 -13.79
N LEU A 358 -2.76 12.29 -14.13
CA LEU A 358 -1.49 12.85 -13.66
C LEU A 358 -1.33 14.31 -14.11
N GLY A 359 -1.67 14.63 -15.36
CA GLY A 359 -1.69 16.00 -15.87
C GLY A 359 -2.66 16.90 -15.10
N SER A 360 -3.85 16.40 -14.78
CA SER A 360 -4.84 17.14 -13.97
C SER A 360 -4.32 17.43 -12.55
N ALA A 361 -3.60 16.48 -11.94
CA ALA A 361 -2.94 16.69 -10.66
C ALA A 361 -1.80 17.72 -10.76
N ALA A 362 -1.00 17.66 -11.83
CA ALA A 362 0.09 18.60 -12.06
C ALA A 362 -0.41 20.03 -12.26
N GLU A 363 -1.46 20.22 -13.08
CA GLU A 363 -2.11 21.51 -13.29
C GLU A 363 -2.68 22.07 -11.98
N LEU A 364 -3.34 21.23 -11.17
CA LEU A 364 -3.88 21.61 -9.88
C LEU A 364 -2.80 22.10 -8.92
N LEU A 365 -1.67 21.39 -8.85
CA LEU A 365 -0.52 21.77 -8.01
C LEU A 365 0.19 23.03 -8.50
N GLN A 366 0.29 23.22 -9.81
CA GLN A 366 0.83 24.46 -10.39
C GLN A 366 -0.07 25.66 -10.06
N LYS A 367 -1.39 25.52 -10.21
CA LYS A 367 -2.37 26.54 -9.81
C LYS A 367 -2.29 26.85 -8.31
N PHE A 368 -2.11 25.83 -7.47
CA PHE A 368 -1.92 26.02 -6.03
C PHE A 368 -0.64 26.82 -5.71
N LYS A 369 0.51 26.46 -6.30
CA LYS A 369 1.77 27.19 -6.07
C LYS A 369 1.74 28.63 -6.60
N ALA A 370 0.90 28.93 -7.58
CA ALA A 370 0.70 30.28 -8.10
C ALA A 370 -0.09 31.19 -7.14
N LEU A 371 -0.74 30.64 -6.09
CA LEU A 371 -1.48 31.43 -5.10
C LEU A 371 -0.52 32.18 -4.15
N PRO A 372 -0.89 33.41 -3.71
CA PRO A 372 -0.07 34.19 -2.78
C PRO A 372 0.13 33.44 -1.45
N GLY A 373 1.38 33.20 -1.04
CA GLY A 373 1.73 32.48 0.18
C GLY A 373 1.88 30.96 0.04
N CYS A 374 1.60 30.39 -1.14
CA CYS A 374 1.67 28.95 -1.42
C CYS A 374 2.95 28.50 -2.16
N SER A 375 4.01 29.32 -2.16
CA SER A 375 5.29 29.00 -2.83
C SER A 375 6.17 28.00 -2.06
N GLY A 376 5.79 27.65 -0.82
CA GLY A 376 6.51 26.69 0.02
C GLY A 376 6.30 25.22 -0.38
N PRO A 377 6.96 24.29 0.33
CA PRO A 377 6.72 22.86 0.16
C PRO A 377 5.26 22.52 0.50
N ILE A 378 4.71 21.51 -0.20
CA ILE A 378 3.34 21.03 0.02
C ILE A 378 3.29 20.34 1.40
N SER A 379 2.11 20.32 2.03
CA SER A 379 1.91 19.56 3.29
C SER A 379 2.28 18.08 3.12
N GLU A 380 2.77 17.46 4.18
CA GLU A 380 3.17 16.05 4.22
C GLU A 380 2.03 15.13 3.73
N LYS A 381 0.81 15.36 4.23
CA LYS A 381 -0.39 14.61 3.81
C LYS A 381 -0.68 14.70 2.31
N ALA A 382 -0.53 15.89 1.71
CA ALA A 382 -0.78 16.05 0.29
C ALA A 382 0.34 15.42 -0.54
N ALA A 383 1.59 15.45 -0.05
CA ALA A 383 2.68 14.75 -0.70
C ALA A 383 2.50 13.22 -0.62
N ASP A 384 2.01 12.68 0.51
CA ASP A 384 1.67 11.24 0.64
C ASP A 384 0.64 10.82 -0.41
N GLN A 385 -0.36 11.67 -0.65
CA GLN A 385 -1.40 11.44 -1.65
C GLN A 385 -0.88 11.48 -3.09
N ILE A 386 0.10 12.33 -3.39
CA ILE A 386 0.82 12.27 -4.68
C ILE A 386 1.57 10.93 -4.78
N GLY A 387 2.17 10.45 -3.69
CA GLY A 387 2.81 9.14 -3.64
C GLY A 387 1.85 7.99 -3.96
N GLU A 388 0.65 8.00 -3.38
CA GLU A 388 -0.40 7.02 -3.68
C GLU A 388 -0.88 7.11 -5.14
N LEU A 389 -1.08 8.34 -5.65
CA LEU A 389 -1.47 8.58 -7.04
C LEU A 389 -0.46 8.01 -8.04
N LEU A 390 0.84 8.12 -7.75
CA LEU A 390 1.91 7.57 -8.57
C LEU A 390 2.05 6.05 -8.41
N ALA A 391 1.82 5.51 -7.21
CA ALA A 391 1.96 4.08 -6.93
C ALA A 391 0.84 3.22 -7.55
N GLY A 392 -0.38 3.75 -7.66
CA GLY A 392 -1.54 3.03 -8.19
C GLY A 392 -1.32 2.45 -9.61
N PRO A 393 -1.02 3.30 -10.61
CA PRO A 393 -0.76 2.85 -11.98
C PRO A 393 0.40 1.87 -12.09
N MET A 394 1.41 2.00 -11.24
CA MET A 394 2.61 1.17 -11.29
C MET A 394 2.34 -0.30 -11.02
N LYS A 395 1.44 -0.61 -10.08
CA LYS A 395 1.05 -1.99 -9.76
C LYS A 395 0.38 -2.71 -10.95
N THR A 396 -0.21 -1.95 -11.87
CA THR A 396 -1.00 -2.53 -12.97
C THR A 396 -0.27 -2.41 -14.32
N LEU A 397 0.32 -1.25 -14.61
CA LEU A 397 0.98 -0.93 -15.88
C LEU A 397 2.49 -1.24 -15.88
N GLY A 398 3.12 -1.39 -14.71
CA GLY A 398 4.56 -1.58 -14.53
C GLY A 398 5.42 -0.54 -15.25
N LEU A 399 6.33 -0.96 -16.13
CA LEU A 399 7.30 -0.07 -16.81
C LEU A 399 6.67 0.92 -17.80
N GLY A 400 5.42 0.72 -18.22
CA GLY A 400 4.71 1.65 -19.10
C GLY A 400 4.55 3.06 -18.50
N VAL A 401 4.57 3.17 -17.17
CA VAL A 401 4.50 4.43 -16.42
C VAL A 401 5.73 5.31 -16.63
N LEU A 402 6.90 4.71 -16.92
CA LEU A 402 8.16 5.44 -17.09
C LEU A 402 8.20 6.34 -18.33
N LYS A 403 7.29 6.10 -19.29
CA LYS A 403 7.21 6.86 -20.55
C LYS A 403 6.24 8.04 -20.48
N MET A 404 5.58 8.25 -19.33
CA MET A 404 4.57 9.30 -19.14
C MET A 404 5.22 10.66 -18.87
N GLU A 405 4.78 11.70 -19.60
CA GLU A 405 5.33 13.05 -19.51
C GLU A 405 5.04 13.70 -18.14
N HIS A 406 3.82 13.51 -17.61
CA HIS A 406 3.38 14.16 -16.38
C HIS A 406 3.87 13.48 -15.11
N PHE A 407 4.32 12.22 -15.21
CA PHE A 407 4.86 11.45 -14.08
C PHE A 407 6.14 12.11 -13.53
N ALA A 408 7.09 12.46 -14.41
CA ALA A 408 8.32 13.16 -14.03
C ALA A 408 8.04 14.55 -13.44
N GLY A 409 7.04 15.26 -13.98
CA GLY A 409 6.62 16.56 -13.48
C GLY A 409 6.15 16.51 -12.03
N LEU A 410 5.38 15.49 -11.66
CA LEU A 410 4.83 15.32 -10.30
C LEU A 410 5.89 14.93 -9.26
N VAL A 411 6.88 14.12 -9.63
CA VAL A 411 7.98 13.72 -8.73
C VAL A 411 8.75 14.94 -8.22
N GLY A 412 8.88 16.00 -9.03
CA GLY A 412 9.53 17.25 -8.62
C GLY A 412 8.81 18.02 -7.50
N PHE A 413 7.57 17.67 -7.16
CA PHE A 413 6.81 18.29 -6.07
C PHE A 413 6.92 17.54 -4.73
N LEU A 414 7.52 16.34 -4.74
CA LEU A 414 7.61 15.46 -3.58
C LEU A 414 8.82 15.78 -2.70
N THR A 415 8.69 15.53 -1.39
CA THR A 415 9.82 15.53 -0.45
C THR A 415 10.72 14.31 -0.67
N PHE A 416 11.98 14.37 -0.22
CA PHE A 416 12.92 13.24 -0.33
C PHE A 416 12.34 11.92 0.20
N GLU A 417 11.74 11.92 1.39
CA GLU A 417 11.16 10.71 2.00
C GLU A 417 10.07 10.09 1.12
N ILE A 418 9.24 10.92 0.48
CA ILE A 418 8.15 10.43 -0.36
C ILE A 418 8.66 10.00 -1.73
N ARG A 419 9.64 10.71 -2.33
CA ARG A 419 10.33 10.23 -3.53
C ARG A 419 10.98 8.87 -3.30
N LYS A 420 11.56 8.67 -2.12
CA LYS A 420 12.15 7.40 -1.68
C LYS A 420 11.09 6.30 -1.50
N GLN A 421 9.96 6.59 -0.85
CA GLN A 421 8.82 5.66 -0.73
C GLN A 421 8.26 5.24 -2.09
N VAL A 422 8.01 6.20 -2.98
CA VAL A 422 7.57 5.93 -4.35
C VAL A 422 8.58 5.04 -5.04
N SER A 423 9.87 5.39 -4.99
CA SER A 423 10.97 4.59 -5.55
C SER A 423 11.01 3.16 -5.02
N LEU A 424 10.80 2.94 -3.72
CA LEU A 424 10.75 1.60 -3.12
C LEU A 424 9.55 0.79 -3.63
N ASN A 425 8.40 1.43 -3.80
CA ASN A 425 7.23 0.80 -4.40
C ASN A 425 7.48 0.45 -5.88
N MET A 426 8.19 1.31 -6.63
CA MET A 426 8.61 1.01 -8.01
C MET A 426 9.45 -0.28 -8.07
N VAL A 427 10.48 -0.34 -7.22
CA VAL A 427 11.40 -1.48 -7.16
C VAL A 427 10.67 -2.75 -6.73
N SER A 428 9.80 -2.66 -5.74
CA SER A 428 9.04 -3.81 -5.24
C SER A 428 8.08 -4.34 -6.31
N ALA A 429 7.36 -3.46 -7.02
CA ALA A 429 6.46 -3.87 -8.10
C ALA A 429 7.19 -4.60 -9.24
N ILE A 430 8.36 -4.11 -9.66
CA ILE A 430 9.17 -4.77 -10.71
C ILE A 430 9.66 -6.16 -10.27
N VAL A 431 10.09 -6.27 -9.00
CA VAL A 431 10.62 -7.52 -8.45
C VAL A 431 9.50 -8.54 -8.19
N GLU A 432 8.32 -8.11 -7.74
CA GLU A 432 7.16 -8.97 -7.47
C GLU A 432 6.51 -9.49 -8.76
N ASP A 433 6.46 -8.66 -9.82
CA ASP A 433 5.96 -9.05 -11.15
C ASP A 433 6.95 -9.91 -11.97
N ASP A 434 8.18 -10.16 -11.47
CA ASP A 434 9.31 -10.82 -12.16
C ASP A 434 9.56 -10.29 -13.59
N ARG A 435 9.47 -8.96 -13.78
CA ARG A 435 9.63 -8.35 -15.10
C ARG A 435 11.10 -8.26 -15.50
N ALA A 436 11.42 -8.81 -16.68
CA ALA A 436 12.76 -8.72 -17.25
C ALA A 436 13.11 -7.28 -17.67
N LEU A 437 14.29 -6.82 -17.24
CA LEU A 437 14.91 -5.59 -17.71
C LEU A 437 15.76 -5.89 -18.96
N SER A 438 15.18 -5.68 -20.13
CA SER A 438 15.77 -6.04 -21.43
C SER A 438 16.32 -4.87 -22.24
N SER A 439 16.02 -3.62 -21.86
CA SER A 439 16.42 -2.41 -22.60
C SER A 439 17.29 -1.49 -21.75
N VAL A 440 18.35 -0.94 -22.37
CA VAL A 440 19.25 0.03 -21.73
C VAL A 440 18.53 1.35 -21.45
N ASP A 441 17.62 1.76 -22.33
CA ASP A 441 16.87 3.02 -22.17
C ASP A 441 15.88 2.92 -21.00
N ASP A 442 15.17 1.80 -20.89
CA ASP A 442 14.21 1.56 -19.79
C ASP A 442 14.94 1.50 -18.44
N VAL A 443 16.13 0.89 -18.39
CA VAL A 443 16.99 0.86 -17.19
C VAL A 443 17.49 2.26 -16.85
N THR A 444 17.91 3.05 -17.84
CA THR A 444 18.38 4.42 -17.62
C THR A 444 17.26 5.31 -17.08
N ALA A 445 16.05 5.21 -17.65
CA ALA A 445 14.89 5.92 -17.16
C ALA A 445 14.53 5.49 -15.74
N LEU A 446 14.43 4.19 -15.47
CA LEU A 446 14.13 3.64 -14.15
C LEU A 446 15.13 4.15 -13.09
N PHE A 447 16.44 4.05 -13.38
CA PHE A 447 17.51 4.47 -12.48
C PHE A 447 17.55 5.99 -12.28
N GLY A 448 17.06 6.77 -13.26
CA GLY A 448 16.78 8.19 -13.07
C GLY A 448 15.68 8.44 -12.02
N PHE A 449 14.58 7.68 -12.07
CA PHE A 449 13.48 7.83 -11.11
C PHE A 449 13.82 7.33 -9.71
N ILE A 450 14.51 6.19 -9.60
CA ILE A 450 14.93 5.63 -8.30
C ILE A 450 16.21 6.27 -7.74
N SER A 451 16.66 7.38 -8.32
CA SER A 451 17.81 8.18 -7.86
C SER A 451 17.86 8.38 -6.33
N PRO A 452 16.74 8.67 -5.62
CA PRO A 452 16.75 8.81 -4.15
C PRO A 452 17.20 7.56 -3.39
N LEU A 453 17.08 6.36 -3.99
CA LEU A 453 17.58 5.12 -3.40
C LEU A 453 19.04 4.84 -3.74
N LEU A 454 19.53 5.46 -4.81
CA LEU A 454 20.84 5.18 -5.40
C LEU A 454 21.91 6.15 -4.92
N LYS A 455 21.59 7.42 -4.68
CA LYS A 455 22.54 8.45 -4.25
C LYS A 455 21.93 9.41 -3.24
N ASP A 456 22.79 10.05 -2.45
CA ASP A 456 22.39 11.17 -1.60
C ASP A 456 22.12 12.41 -2.49
N GLU A 457 20.90 12.93 -2.43
CA GLU A 457 20.48 14.19 -3.05
C GLU A 457 20.67 15.38 -2.09
N GLU A 458 20.60 16.61 -2.58
CA GLU A 458 20.86 17.82 -1.79
C GLU A 458 19.92 17.99 -0.58
N ASP A 459 18.72 17.40 -0.64
CA ASP A 459 17.70 17.40 0.41
C ASP A 459 17.68 16.12 1.27
N THR A 460 18.71 15.28 1.17
CA THR A 460 18.83 14.04 1.98
C THR A 460 19.03 14.36 3.47
N PRO A 461 18.20 13.83 4.38
CA PRO A 461 18.40 14.02 5.81
C PRO A 461 19.74 13.43 6.29
N MET A 462 20.48 14.17 7.14
CA MET A 462 21.77 13.70 7.69
C MET A 462 21.68 12.39 8.50
N ASP A 463 20.46 12.01 8.89
CA ASP A 463 20.15 10.89 9.76
C ASP A 463 19.71 9.62 9.01
N GLU A 464 19.68 9.62 7.67
CA GLU A 464 19.11 8.52 6.86
C GLU A 464 19.71 7.14 7.18
N ALA A 465 21.03 7.07 7.40
CA ALA A 465 21.75 5.82 7.69
C ALA A 465 21.81 5.47 9.19
N LYS A 466 21.06 6.17 10.08
CA LYS A 466 21.04 5.85 11.51
C LYS A 466 20.42 4.48 11.79
N ASP A 467 19.32 4.16 11.11
CA ASP A 467 18.70 2.83 11.19
C ASP A 467 19.32 1.88 10.15
N LYS A 468 20.40 1.22 10.57
CA LYS A 468 21.13 0.27 9.72
C LYS A 468 20.26 -0.90 9.24
N ALA A 469 19.24 -1.31 10.00
CA ALA A 469 18.40 -2.45 9.63
C ALA A 469 17.42 -2.09 8.52
N ARG A 470 16.69 -0.97 8.69
CA ARG A 470 15.78 -0.46 7.66
C ARG A 470 16.54 -0.12 6.37
N PHE A 471 17.68 0.57 6.49
CA PHE A 471 18.51 0.91 5.33
C PHE A 471 19.02 -0.33 4.59
N ALA A 472 19.41 -1.39 5.31
CA ALA A 472 19.82 -2.65 4.68
C ALA A 472 18.66 -3.32 3.93
N GLU A 473 17.45 -3.35 4.50
CA GLU A 473 16.28 -3.92 3.82
C GLU A 473 15.95 -3.18 2.52
N GLU A 474 16.00 -1.84 2.55
CA GLU A 474 15.80 -0.99 1.38
C GLU A 474 16.84 -1.30 0.29
N GLN A 475 18.13 -1.35 0.66
CA GLN A 475 19.21 -1.66 -0.28
C GLN A 475 19.10 -3.09 -0.81
N HIS A 476 18.67 -4.07 -0.02
CA HIS A 476 18.42 -5.43 -0.51
C HIS A 476 17.33 -5.48 -1.58
N LYS A 477 16.29 -4.64 -1.51
CA LYS A 477 15.27 -4.55 -2.57
C LYS A 477 15.89 -4.02 -3.87
N VAL A 478 16.71 -2.97 -3.78
CA VAL A 478 17.44 -2.41 -4.94
C VAL A 478 18.36 -3.46 -5.56
N CYS A 479 19.06 -4.25 -4.74
CA CYS A 479 19.95 -5.30 -5.21
C CYS A 479 19.24 -6.37 -6.06
N LYS A 480 17.98 -6.67 -5.75
CA LYS A 480 17.18 -7.65 -6.50
C LYS A 480 16.94 -7.25 -7.95
N LEU A 481 16.98 -5.96 -8.29
CA LEU A 481 16.86 -5.48 -9.67
C LEU A 481 17.97 -6.04 -10.57
N VAL A 482 19.16 -6.30 -10.02
CA VAL A 482 20.27 -6.89 -10.80
C VAL A 482 19.92 -8.29 -11.28
N HIS A 483 19.13 -9.04 -10.52
CA HIS A 483 18.66 -10.37 -10.91
C HIS A 483 17.51 -10.35 -11.92
N GLN A 484 16.93 -9.17 -12.19
CA GLN A 484 15.91 -8.96 -13.22
C GLN A 484 16.49 -8.64 -14.59
N VAL A 485 17.81 -8.45 -14.70
CA VAL A 485 18.48 -8.30 -16.01
C VAL A 485 18.48 -9.66 -16.72
N ARG A 486 17.63 -9.79 -17.75
CA ARG A 486 17.52 -11.00 -18.57
C ARG A 486 17.40 -10.58 -20.03
N HIS A 487 18.34 -11.02 -20.86
CA HIS A 487 18.36 -10.76 -22.29
C HIS A 487 18.96 -11.96 -23.02
N GLU A 488 18.53 -12.24 -24.26
CA GLU A 488 19.08 -13.34 -25.07
C GLU A 488 20.51 -13.03 -25.56
N ASP A 489 20.74 -11.77 -25.92
CA ASP A 489 22.07 -11.26 -26.27
C ASP A 489 22.89 -10.87 -25.05
N THR A 490 24.04 -11.54 -24.90
CA THR A 490 25.04 -11.29 -23.85
C THR A 490 25.64 -9.88 -23.92
N ASP A 491 25.71 -9.27 -25.10
CA ASP A 491 26.29 -7.93 -25.26
C ASP A 491 25.36 -6.86 -24.67
N ILE A 492 24.04 -6.99 -24.86
CA ILE A 492 23.02 -6.11 -24.25
C ILE A 492 22.96 -6.32 -22.74
N GLU A 493 23.03 -7.58 -22.27
CA GLU A 493 23.11 -7.89 -20.82
C GLU A 493 24.31 -7.18 -20.17
N PHE A 494 25.48 -7.19 -20.82
CA PHE A 494 26.67 -6.49 -20.35
C PHE A 494 26.54 -4.96 -20.39
N GLN A 495 25.91 -4.40 -21.42
CA GLN A 495 25.64 -2.96 -21.50
C GLN A 495 24.73 -2.50 -20.37
N ILE A 496 23.65 -3.25 -20.09
CA ILE A 496 22.74 -2.98 -18.97
C ILE A 496 23.49 -3.00 -17.64
N LEU A 497 24.29 -4.04 -17.38
CA LEU A 497 25.10 -4.13 -16.15
C LEU A 497 26.12 -2.99 -16.03
N THR A 498 26.69 -2.54 -17.15
CA THR A 498 27.61 -1.40 -17.19
C THR A 498 26.91 -0.10 -16.80
N THR A 499 25.71 0.14 -17.35
CA THR A 499 24.86 1.28 -17.00
C THR A 499 24.46 1.25 -15.53
N MET A 500 23.98 0.10 -15.02
CA MET A 500 23.62 -0.07 -13.61
C MET A 500 24.82 0.22 -12.69
N ARG A 501 26.01 -0.29 -13.02
CA ARG A 501 27.25 -0.02 -12.25
C ARG A 501 27.61 1.47 -12.25
N GLY A 502 27.37 2.18 -13.34
CA GLY A 502 27.58 3.62 -13.44
C GLY A 502 26.71 4.42 -12.46
N PHE A 503 25.45 4.02 -12.29
CA PHE A 503 24.55 4.62 -11.32
C PHE A 503 24.87 4.22 -9.87
N PHE A 504 25.07 2.93 -9.59
CA PHE A 504 25.40 2.49 -8.23
C PHE A 504 26.71 3.07 -7.71
N GLY A 505 27.67 3.35 -8.60
CA GLY A 505 28.92 4.02 -8.25
C GLY A 505 28.76 5.40 -7.61
N GLN A 506 27.59 6.04 -7.75
CA GLN A 506 27.29 7.36 -7.18
C GLN A 506 26.77 7.29 -5.73
N GLY A 507 26.48 6.09 -5.21
CA GLY A 507 25.75 5.91 -3.95
C GLY A 507 26.52 6.02 -2.64
N GLY A 508 27.84 6.24 -2.71
CA GLY A 508 28.71 6.34 -1.55
C GLY A 508 28.95 5.00 -0.82
N PRO A 509 29.89 4.97 0.15
CA PRO A 509 30.40 3.72 0.72
C PRO A 509 29.33 2.86 1.40
N ASN A 510 28.31 3.47 2.00
CA ASN A 510 27.26 2.74 2.72
C ASN A 510 26.35 1.92 1.79
N ARG A 511 26.08 2.40 0.56
CA ARG A 511 25.22 1.70 -0.41
C ARG A 511 26.00 0.68 -1.23
N LEU A 512 27.25 1.00 -1.59
CA LEU A 512 28.11 0.15 -2.41
C LEU A 512 28.30 -1.26 -1.85
N VAL A 513 28.31 -1.40 -0.52
CA VAL A 513 28.43 -2.69 0.16
C VAL A 513 27.34 -3.67 -0.26
N TYR A 514 26.13 -3.20 -0.55
CA TYR A 514 25.01 -4.05 -0.95
C TYR A 514 24.91 -4.19 -2.47
N THR A 515 24.97 -3.08 -3.21
CA THR A 515 24.59 -3.04 -4.63
C THR A 515 25.66 -3.56 -5.59
N LEU A 516 26.95 -3.48 -5.24
CA LEU A 516 28.02 -3.92 -6.15
C LEU A 516 28.22 -5.44 -6.16
N GLN A 517 27.91 -6.15 -5.07
CA GLN A 517 28.12 -7.61 -5.00
C GLN A 517 27.24 -8.38 -6.01
N PRO A 518 25.92 -8.09 -6.14
CA PRO A 518 25.09 -8.72 -7.14
C PRO A 518 25.55 -8.43 -8.56
N ILE A 519 25.99 -7.20 -8.86
CA ILE A 519 26.53 -6.85 -10.19
C ILE A 519 27.78 -7.66 -10.50
N PHE A 520 28.67 -7.80 -9.53
CA PHE A 520 29.88 -8.58 -9.69
C PHE A 520 29.56 -10.03 -10.07
N PHE A 521 28.65 -10.68 -9.34
CA PHE A 521 28.26 -12.06 -9.64
C PHE A 521 27.45 -12.18 -10.94
N ALA A 522 26.57 -11.23 -11.25
CA ALA A 522 25.83 -11.20 -12.52
C ALA A 522 26.80 -11.08 -13.71
N ALA A 523 27.79 -10.18 -13.61
CA ALA A 523 28.82 -10.04 -14.62
C ALA A 523 29.71 -11.29 -14.74
N LEU A 524 30.11 -11.92 -13.63
CA LEU A 524 30.81 -13.21 -13.68
C LEU A 524 29.96 -14.32 -14.30
N GLY A 525 28.64 -14.31 -14.10
CA GLY A 525 27.70 -15.23 -14.73
C GLY A 525 27.63 -15.10 -16.25
N LEU A 526 28.04 -13.96 -16.83
CA LEU A 526 28.16 -13.79 -18.28
C LEU A 526 29.34 -14.57 -18.86
N VAL A 527 30.41 -14.80 -18.10
CA VAL A 527 31.62 -15.48 -18.57
C VAL A 527 31.31 -16.89 -19.14
N PRO A 528 30.64 -17.80 -18.42
CA PRO A 528 30.28 -19.11 -18.98
C PRO A 528 29.27 -19.01 -20.14
N LYS A 529 28.37 -18.02 -20.15
CA LYS A 529 27.43 -17.78 -21.26
C LYS A 529 28.16 -17.38 -22.54
N ILE A 530 29.14 -16.47 -22.44
CA ILE A 530 29.98 -16.02 -23.56
C ILE A 530 30.82 -17.20 -24.06
N LEU A 531 31.42 -17.98 -23.16
CA LEU A 531 32.17 -19.18 -23.54
C LEU A 531 31.29 -20.20 -24.30
N ALA A 532 30.05 -20.43 -23.85
CA ALA A 532 29.12 -21.31 -24.54
C ALA A 532 28.72 -20.75 -25.93
N ARG A 533 28.59 -19.43 -26.06
CA ARG A 533 28.35 -18.75 -27.34
C ARG A 533 29.54 -18.89 -28.29
N GLU A 534 30.77 -18.74 -27.80
CA GLU A 534 31.99 -18.94 -28.58
C GLU A 534 32.15 -20.39 -29.05
N LYS A 535 31.78 -21.38 -28.20
CA LYS A 535 31.76 -22.79 -28.59
C LYS A 535 30.72 -23.10 -29.66
N ARG A 536 29.49 -22.60 -29.50
CA ARG A 536 28.44 -22.73 -30.54
C ARG A 536 28.85 -22.09 -31.86
N ARG A 537 29.51 -20.93 -31.81
CA ARG A 537 30.08 -20.29 -33.01
C ARG A 537 31.11 -21.18 -33.71
N ALA A 538 31.96 -21.88 -32.96
CA ALA A 538 32.94 -22.82 -33.52
C ALA A 538 32.29 -24.04 -34.19
N GLU A 539 31.07 -24.42 -33.78
CA GLU A 539 30.33 -25.57 -34.30
C GLU A 539 29.37 -25.19 -35.46
N GLU A 540 28.66 -24.07 -35.35
CA GLU A 540 27.58 -23.64 -36.26
C GLU A 540 28.03 -22.64 -37.33
N GLY A 541 29.23 -22.06 -37.19
CA GLY A 541 29.82 -21.11 -38.14
C GLY A 541 29.40 -19.64 -37.92
N ASP A 542 30.13 -18.72 -38.56
CA ASP A 542 30.00 -17.25 -38.37
C ASP A 542 28.65 -16.68 -38.83
N ASP A 543 27.93 -17.35 -39.72
CA ASP A 543 26.65 -16.88 -40.27
C ASP A 543 25.46 -17.08 -39.30
N ALA A 544 25.56 -18.01 -38.34
CA ALA A 544 24.49 -18.35 -37.40
C ALA A 544 24.61 -17.64 -36.04
N VAL A 545 25.84 -17.40 -35.56
CA VAL A 545 26.11 -16.76 -34.26
C VAL A 545 27.09 -15.59 -34.44
N PRO A 546 26.62 -14.33 -34.30
CA PRO A 546 27.51 -13.16 -34.40
C PRO A 546 28.61 -13.19 -33.35
N GLN A 547 29.82 -12.77 -33.74
CA GLN A 547 30.95 -12.61 -32.83
C GLN A 547 30.55 -11.68 -31.66
N PRO A 548 30.77 -12.10 -30.40
CA PRO A 548 30.45 -11.25 -29.26
C PRO A 548 31.29 -9.97 -29.30
N ALA A 549 30.64 -8.81 -29.19
CA ALA A 549 31.33 -7.52 -29.14
C ALA A 549 32.11 -7.33 -27.83
N VAL A 550 31.66 -8.01 -26.77
CA VAL A 550 32.29 -8.06 -25.46
C VAL A 550 33.09 -9.36 -25.30
N SER A 551 34.41 -9.24 -25.20
CA SER A 551 35.26 -10.38 -24.89
C SER A 551 35.23 -10.72 -23.39
N MET A 552 35.48 -11.98 -23.04
CA MET A 552 35.62 -12.40 -21.64
C MET A 552 36.64 -11.53 -20.86
N LYS A 553 37.72 -11.08 -21.53
CA LYS A 553 38.71 -10.16 -20.94
C LYS A 553 38.10 -8.81 -20.54
N LYS A 554 37.18 -8.25 -21.33
CA LYS A 554 36.45 -7.01 -20.96
C LYS A 554 35.56 -7.23 -19.74
N VAL A 555 34.91 -8.40 -19.63
CA VAL A 555 34.12 -8.76 -18.45
C VAL A 555 35.01 -8.85 -17.21
N PHE A 556 36.17 -9.51 -17.30
CA PHE A 556 37.13 -9.54 -16.19
C PHE A 556 37.66 -8.15 -15.81
N GLN A 557 37.92 -7.26 -16.77
CA GLN A 557 38.28 -5.87 -16.50
C GLN A 557 37.14 -5.10 -15.78
N PHE A 558 35.89 -5.34 -16.15
CA PHE A 558 34.73 -4.74 -15.50
C PHE A 558 34.57 -5.23 -14.05
N VAL A 559 34.68 -6.54 -13.84
CA VAL A 559 34.66 -7.21 -12.53
C VAL A 559 35.80 -6.69 -11.65
N HIS A 560 37.01 -6.52 -12.20
CA HIS A 560 38.14 -5.90 -11.53
C HIS A 560 37.80 -4.48 -11.05
N LYS A 561 37.39 -3.58 -11.95
CA LYS A 561 37.05 -2.19 -11.62
C LYS A 561 35.90 -2.07 -10.62
N THR A 562 34.98 -3.03 -10.63
CA THR A 562 33.86 -3.06 -9.70
C THR A 562 34.32 -3.45 -8.30
N ASN A 563 35.17 -4.47 -8.18
CA ASN A 563 35.68 -4.89 -6.88
C ASN A 563 36.68 -3.89 -6.28
N THR A 564 37.51 -3.25 -7.10
CA THR A 564 38.40 -2.16 -6.64
C THR A 564 37.61 -1.04 -5.95
N ALA A 565 36.43 -0.69 -6.44
CA ALA A 565 35.57 0.32 -5.82
C ALA A 565 34.99 -0.13 -4.47
N LEU A 566 34.89 -1.44 -4.21
CA LEU A 566 34.35 -2.01 -2.98
C LEU A 566 35.42 -2.18 -1.88
N MET A 567 36.70 -2.25 -2.23
CA MET A 567 37.81 -2.59 -1.32
C MET A 567 37.79 -1.79 -0.02
N GLN A 568 37.62 -0.47 -0.10
CA GLN A 568 37.61 0.42 1.07
C GLN A 568 36.33 0.32 1.91
N SER A 569 35.21 -0.07 1.29
CA SER A 569 33.90 -0.11 1.95
C SER A 569 33.65 -1.44 2.67
N SER A 570 34.07 -2.56 2.07
CA SER A 570 33.94 -3.90 2.65
C SER A 570 35.11 -4.80 2.23
N PRO A 571 36.25 -4.76 2.95
CA PRO A 571 37.44 -5.50 2.57
C PRO A 571 37.28 -7.03 2.68
N ASP A 572 36.47 -7.49 3.64
CA ASP A 572 36.18 -8.92 3.82
C ASP A 572 35.45 -9.51 2.61
N MET A 573 34.39 -8.83 2.15
CA MET A 573 33.68 -9.25 0.95
C MET A 573 34.52 -9.10 -0.32
N ALA A 574 35.26 -7.99 -0.45
CA ALA A 574 36.09 -7.76 -1.62
C ALA A 574 37.16 -8.86 -1.79
N LEU A 575 37.69 -9.41 -0.68
CA LEU A 575 38.57 -10.57 -0.70
C LEU A 575 37.87 -11.79 -1.32
N HIS A 576 36.66 -12.10 -0.86
CA HIS A 576 35.87 -13.21 -1.40
C HIS A 576 35.59 -13.04 -2.91
N LEU A 577 35.28 -11.82 -3.34
CA LEU A 577 35.03 -11.51 -4.75
C LEU A 577 36.30 -11.69 -5.60
N TRP A 578 37.47 -11.22 -5.13
CA TRP A 578 38.73 -11.46 -5.85
C TRP A 578 39.02 -12.95 -6.04
N LEU A 579 38.83 -13.74 -4.98
CA LEU A 579 39.02 -15.19 -5.03
C LEU A 579 38.03 -15.87 -5.98
N ALA A 580 36.75 -15.46 -5.97
CA ALA A 580 35.74 -15.98 -6.90
C ALA A 580 36.08 -15.66 -8.38
N ALA A 581 36.57 -14.44 -8.66
CA ALA A 581 37.02 -14.07 -9.99
C ALA A 581 38.25 -14.87 -10.45
N ALA A 582 39.20 -15.14 -9.54
CA ALA A 582 40.37 -15.98 -9.83
C ALA A 582 39.96 -17.42 -10.20
N VAL A 583 39.02 -18.02 -9.46
CA VAL A 583 38.48 -19.35 -9.78
C VAL A 583 37.76 -19.36 -11.13
N SER A 584 36.99 -18.32 -11.44
CA SER A 584 36.30 -18.20 -12.73
C SER A 584 37.31 -18.09 -13.89
N ALA A 585 38.37 -17.29 -13.75
CA ALA A 585 39.44 -17.18 -14.74
C ALA A 585 40.15 -18.53 -14.97
N ASP A 586 40.45 -19.29 -13.90
CA ASP A 586 41.03 -20.64 -14.01
C ASP A 586 40.09 -21.63 -14.74
N GLN A 587 38.78 -21.58 -14.48
CA GLN A 587 37.81 -22.43 -15.17
C GLN A 587 37.75 -22.14 -16.67
N VAL A 588 37.84 -20.85 -17.06
CA VAL A 588 37.87 -20.45 -18.47
C VAL A 588 39.14 -20.95 -19.17
N GLU A 589 40.30 -20.83 -18.53
CA GLU A 589 41.56 -21.35 -19.07
C GLU A 589 41.43 -22.87 -19.34
N ARG A 590 40.94 -23.62 -18.35
CA ARG A 590 40.75 -25.07 -18.48
C ARG A 590 39.75 -25.43 -19.57
N ALA A 591 38.69 -24.65 -19.73
CA ALA A 591 37.63 -24.94 -20.69
C ALA A 591 37.97 -24.53 -22.14
N THR A 592 38.93 -23.61 -22.32
CA THR A 592 39.42 -23.16 -23.63
C THR A 592 40.69 -23.89 -24.07
N GLY A 593 41.46 -24.45 -23.13
CA GLY A 593 42.73 -25.15 -23.41
C GLY A 593 43.85 -24.23 -23.90
N ALA A 594 43.62 -22.91 -23.91
CA ALA A 594 44.56 -21.92 -24.41
C ALA A 594 45.54 -21.50 -23.30
N GLN A 595 46.59 -22.32 -23.09
CA GLN A 595 47.64 -22.03 -22.11
C GLN A 595 48.22 -20.61 -22.30
N GLY A 596 48.13 -19.78 -21.25
CA GLY A 596 48.62 -18.40 -21.20
C GLY A 596 47.58 -17.33 -21.57
N GLY A 597 46.31 -17.70 -21.76
CA GLY A 597 45.26 -16.76 -22.16
C GLY A 597 44.67 -15.96 -21.00
N TYR A 598 44.37 -16.64 -19.90
CA TYR A 598 43.67 -16.16 -18.71
C TYR A 598 44.45 -16.40 -17.41
N GLU A 599 45.54 -17.17 -17.44
CA GLU A 599 46.45 -17.33 -16.28
C GLU A 599 46.91 -15.97 -15.70
N PRO A 600 47.36 -14.98 -16.51
CA PRO A 600 47.82 -13.71 -15.94
C PRO A 600 46.69 -12.94 -15.25
N ILE A 601 45.44 -13.12 -15.70
CA ILE A 601 44.26 -12.50 -15.11
C ILE A 601 43.95 -13.16 -13.76
N ALA A 602 44.04 -14.49 -13.67
CA ALA A 602 43.87 -15.21 -12.41
C ALA A 602 44.96 -14.82 -11.39
N TYR A 603 46.21 -14.72 -11.84
CA TYR A 603 47.33 -14.30 -11.00
C TYR A 603 47.18 -12.86 -10.51
N GLU A 604 46.73 -11.94 -11.35
CA GLU A 604 46.44 -10.56 -10.96
C GLU A 604 45.37 -10.51 -9.87
N PHE A 605 44.25 -11.23 -10.02
CA PHE A 605 43.20 -11.28 -8.99
C PHE A 605 43.69 -11.84 -7.66
N LEU A 606 44.54 -12.87 -7.69
CA LEU A 606 45.16 -13.42 -6.46
C LEU A 606 46.13 -12.42 -5.82
N THR A 607 46.87 -11.68 -6.63
CA THR A 607 47.80 -10.66 -6.14
C THR A 607 47.04 -9.49 -5.50
N GLN A 608 45.97 -9.01 -6.13
CA GLN A 608 45.09 -7.99 -5.55
C GLN A 608 44.41 -8.48 -4.25
N ALA A 609 44.00 -9.75 -4.20
CA ALA A 609 43.49 -10.37 -2.97
C ALA A 609 44.52 -10.36 -1.83
N LEU A 610 45.79 -10.64 -2.12
CA LEU A 610 46.87 -10.57 -1.13
C LEU A 610 47.16 -9.14 -0.68
N VAL A 611 47.19 -8.17 -1.60
CA VAL A 611 47.38 -6.75 -1.24
C VAL A 611 46.26 -6.28 -0.31
N LEU A 612 44.99 -6.58 -0.65
CA LEU A 612 43.85 -6.26 0.20
C LEU A 612 43.95 -6.92 1.58
N PHE A 613 44.38 -8.18 1.62
CA PHE A 613 44.58 -8.91 2.87
C PHE A 613 45.67 -8.29 3.75
N GLU A 614 46.74 -7.77 3.15
CA GLU A 614 47.86 -7.14 3.85
C GLU A 614 47.53 -5.72 4.35
N GLU A 615 46.83 -4.93 3.56
CA GLU A 615 46.64 -3.50 3.82
C GLU A 615 45.37 -3.20 4.63
N GLU A 616 44.25 -3.89 4.37
CA GLU A 616 42.94 -3.50 4.91
C GLU A 616 42.41 -4.45 6.01
N ILE A 617 42.84 -5.73 6.02
CA ILE A 617 42.34 -6.72 6.99
C ILE A 617 43.25 -6.79 8.23
N SER A 618 42.91 -5.99 9.25
CA SER A 618 43.67 -5.93 10.52
C SER A 618 43.13 -6.85 11.64
N ASP A 619 41.85 -7.23 11.59
CA ASP A 619 41.23 -8.07 12.63
C ASP A 619 41.75 -9.52 12.58
N SER A 620 42.30 -10.02 13.69
CA SER A 620 42.91 -11.35 13.75
C SER A 620 41.95 -12.51 13.42
N SER A 621 40.65 -12.37 13.68
CA SER A 621 39.65 -13.39 13.34
C SER A 621 39.36 -13.39 11.84
N LYS A 622 39.20 -12.20 11.24
CA LYS A 622 39.05 -12.04 9.79
C LYS A 622 40.30 -12.47 9.03
N GLN A 623 41.49 -12.15 9.51
CA GLN A 623 42.75 -12.62 8.92
C GLN A 623 42.83 -14.15 8.88
N PHE A 624 42.45 -14.82 9.96
CA PHE A 624 42.41 -16.28 10.01
C PHE A 624 41.44 -16.88 8.99
N LYS A 625 40.22 -16.33 8.89
CA LYS A 625 39.23 -16.76 7.89
C LYS A 625 39.72 -16.48 6.46
N GLY A 626 40.30 -15.31 6.22
CA GLY A 626 40.88 -14.90 4.95
C GLY A 626 41.96 -15.87 4.48
N ILE A 627 42.86 -16.30 5.37
CA ILE A 627 43.88 -17.32 5.05
C ILE A 627 43.22 -18.62 4.60
N HIS A 628 42.20 -19.10 5.31
CA HIS A 628 41.50 -20.34 4.92
C HIS A 628 40.82 -20.21 3.56
N ASN A 629 40.22 -19.06 3.27
CA ASN A 629 39.58 -18.79 1.98
C ASN A 629 40.61 -18.75 0.84
N ILE A 630 41.74 -18.08 1.04
CA ILE A 630 42.84 -18.00 0.07
C ILE A 630 43.41 -19.41 -0.17
N VAL A 631 43.71 -20.15 0.90
CA VAL A 631 44.23 -21.53 0.82
C VAL A 631 43.27 -22.43 0.06
N GLY A 632 41.99 -22.44 0.44
CA GLY A 632 40.97 -23.27 -0.21
C GLY A 632 40.75 -22.91 -1.68
N THR A 633 40.95 -21.65 -2.05
CA THR A 633 40.88 -21.18 -3.44
C THR A 633 42.10 -21.64 -4.23
N LEU A 634 43.31 -21.43 -3.70
CA LEU A 634 44.56 -21.83 -4.35
C LEU A 634 44.64 -23.34 -4.58
N CYS A 635 44.20 -24.16 -3.62
CA CYS A 635 44.15 -25.61 -3.78
C CYS A 635 43.27 -26.08 -4.96
N LYS A 636 42.33 -25.24 -5.44
CA LYS A 636 41.43 -25.55 -6.56
C LYS A 636 41.88 -24.96 -7.90
N ILE A 637 42.84 -24.04 -7.89
CA ILE A 637 43.38 -23.42 -9.11
C ILE A 637 44.46 -24.35 -9.66
N ALA A 638 44.32 -24.76 -10.92
CA ALA A 638 45.23 -25.70 -11.58
C ALA A 638 45.98 -25.05 -12.74
N ALA A 639 45.48 -23.93 -13.28
CA ALA A 639 46.02 -23.24 -14.44
C ALA A 639 47.20 -22.31 -14.14
N LEU A 640 47.57 -22.13 -12.87
CA LEU A 640 48.60 -21.17 -12.46
C LEU A 640 50.02 -21.71 -12.71
N ASP A 641 50.91 -20.85 -13.21
CA ASP A 641 52.29 -21.23 -13.43
C ASP A 641 52.99 -21.64 -12.12
N PRO A 642 53.94 -22.61 -12.16
CA PRO A 642 54.64 -23.08 -10.96
C PRO A 642 55.29 -22.00 -10.11
N GLU A 643 55.92 -21.02 -10.76
CA GLU A 643 56.61 -19.93 -10.07
C GLU A 643 55.59 -18.98 -9.41
N ASN A 644 54.52 -18.64 -10.13
CA ASN A 644 53.44 -17.79 -9.63
C ASN A 644 52.72 -18.44 -8.44
N PHE A 645 52.44 -19.75 -8.51
CA PHE A 645 51.84 -20.51 -7.43
C PHE A 645 52.73 -20.55 -6.18
N ASP A 646 54.03 -20.80 -6.36
CA ASP A 646 54.99 -20.82 -5.25
C ASP A 646 55.11 -19.44 -4.60
N ASN A 647 55.11 -18.36 -5.38
CA ASN A 647 55.17 -16.99 -4.87
C ASN A 647 53.96 -16.68 -3.95
N VAL A 648 52.74 -16.98 -4.39
CA VAL A 648 51.53 -16.75 -3.60
C VAL A 648 51.50 -17.65 -2.37
N SER A 649 51.84 -18.93 -2.52
CA SER A 649 51.86 -19.92 -1.44
C SER A 649 52.86 -19.57 -0.34
N GLN A 650 54.05 -19.09 -0.71
CA GLN A 650 55.04 -18.63 0.26
C GLN A 650 54.58 -17.37 1.01
N LYS A 651 53.97 -16.41 0.30
CA LYS A 651 53.43 -15.19 0.93
C LYS A 651 52.35 -15.51 1.96
N ILE A 652 51.35 -16.30 1.59
CA ILE A 652 50.26 -16.65 2.52
C ILE A 652 50.76 -17.49 3.71
N THR A 653 51.71 -18.40 3.48
CA THR A 653 52.32 -19.20 4.57
C THR A 653 53.11 -18.31 5.53
N ARG A 654 53.81 -17.29 5.04
CA ARG A 654 54.50 -16.29 5.89
C ARG A 654 53.51 -15.47 6.72
N HIS A 655 52.34 -15.15 6.19
CA HIS A 655 51.30 -14.43 6.92
C HIS A 655 50.61 -15.31 7.97
N ALA A 656 50.27 -16.55 7.63
CA ALA A 656 49.75 -17.53 8.59
C ALA A 656 50.71 -17.71 9.77
N ALA A 657 52.02 -17.75 9.48
CA ALA A 657 53.09 -17.80 10.45
C ALA A 657 53.29 -16.53 11.29
N LYS A 658 52.63 -15.41 10.99
CA LYS A 658 52.73 -14.15 11.74
C LYS A 658 51.45 -13.77 12.50
N LEU A 659 50.42 -14.63 12.47
CA LEU A 659 49.19 -14.39 13.25
C LEU A 659 49.49 -14.24 14.74
N LEU A 660 48.87 -13.22 15.36
CA LEU A 660 49.10 -12.86 16.77
C LEU A 660 48.65 -13.95 17.74
N LYS A 661 47.47 -14.56 17.49
CA LYS A 661 46.90 -15.60 18.33
C LYS A 661 47.53 -16.95 18.00
N LYS A 662 48.35 -17.49 18.90
CA LYS A 662 49.08 -18.75 18.74
C LYS A 662 48.21 -19.97 18.37
N PRO A 663 47.00 -20.19 18.95
CA PRO A 663 46.14 -21.29 18.51
C PRO A 663 45.66 -21.13 17.05
N MET A 664 45.36 -19.89 16.64
CA MET A 664 44.94 -19.58 15.28
C MET A 664 46.11 -19.67 14.30
N GLN A 665 47.31 -19.27 14.72
CA GLN A 665 48.56 -19.46 13.99
C GLN A 665 48.81 -20.93 13.68
N CYS A 666 48.69 -21.82 14.67
CA CYS A 666 48.87 -23.26 14.49
C CYS A 666 47.88 -23.82 13.46
N ARG A 667 46.58 -23.54 13.62
CA ARG A 667 45.53 -23.98 12.67
C ARG A 667 45.72 -23.41 11.26
N ALA A 668 46.13 -22.14 11.12
CA ALA A 668 46.36 -21.52 9.82
C ALA A 668 47.58 -22.10 9.09
N VAL A 669 48.68 -22.35 9.80
CA VAL A 669 49.86 -23.00 9.22
C VAL A 669 49.54 -24.45 8.82
N ALA A 670 48.71 -25.15 9.61
CA ALA A 670 48.22 -26.47 9.25
C ALA A 670 47.37 -26.42 7.97
N ALA A 671 46.50 -25.42 7.80
CA ALA A 671 45.77 -25.23 6.54
C ALA A 671 46.74 -24.97 5.37
N CYS A 672 47.76 -24.12 5.52
CA CYS A 672 48.76 -23.86 4.48
C CYS A 672 49.53 -25.12 4.03
N SER A 673 49.64 -26.16 4.87
CA SER A 673 50.27 -27.42 4.45
C SER A 673 49.52 -28.11 3.30
N GLN A 674 48.23 -27.82 3.10
CA GLN A 674 47.44 -28.33 1.97
C GLN A 674 47.84 -27.71 0.63
N LEU A 675 48.40 -26.50 0.62
CA LEU A 675 48.90 -25.86 -0.61
C LEU A 675 50.04 -26.65 -1.26
N PHE A 676 50.81 -27.38 -0.44
CA PHE A 676 51.95 -28.18 -0.89
C PHE A 676 51.55 -29.63 -1.18
N TRP A 677 50.27 -29.98 -1.01
CA TRP A 677 49.73 -31.33 -1.22
C TRP A 677 48.34 -31.27 -1.87
N CYS A 678 48.29 -30.68 -3.06
CA CYS A 678 47.11 -30.54 -3.89
C CYS A 678 47.34 -31.16 -5.28
N ASP A 679 46.30 -31.25 -6.11
CA ASP A 679 46.41 -31.82 -7.46
C ASP A 679 47.43 -31.07 -8.34
N ALA A 680 47.63 -29.77 -8.09
CA ALA A 680 48.61 -28.95 -8.80
C ALA A 680 50.05 -29.12 -8.28
N ARG A 681 50.26 -29.47 -7.01
CA ARG A 681 51.58 -29.55 -6.35
C ARG A 681 51.63 -30.63 -5.28
N ARG A 682 52.65 -31.51 -5.36
CA ARG A 682 52.98 -32.51 -4.33
C ARG A 682 54.43 -32.33 -3.88
N ASP A 683 54.63 -31.62 -2.78
CA ASP A 683 55.94 -31.40 -2.14
C ASP A 683 55.88 -31.88 -0.69
N ALA A 684 56.24 -33.16 -0.48
CA ALA A 684 56.21 -33.80 0.83
C ALA A 684 57.13 -33.11 1.87
N LYS A 685 58.22 -32.48 1.42
CA LYS A 685 59.20 -31.83 2.31
C LYS A 685 58.61 -30.57 2.92
N ARG A 686 57.98 -29.72 2.10
CA ARG A 686 57.31 -28.50 2.59
C ARG A 686 56.11 -28.83 3.49
N VAL A 687 55.37 -29.91 3.20
CA VAL A 687 54.31 -30.40 4.09
C VAL A 687 54.88 -30.73 5.47
N ARG A 688 55.97 -31.52 5.53
CA ARG A 688 56.63 -31.85 6.79
C ARG A 688 57.10 -30.61 7.55
N GLU A 689 57.73 -29.66 6.88
CA GLU A 689 58.20 -28.40 7.50
C GLU A 689 57.04 -27.61 8.13
N CYS A 690 55.89 -27.53 7.46
CA CYS A 690 54.69 -26.91 8.01
C CYS A 690 54.16 -27.67 9.22
N LEU A 691 54.08 -28.99 9.16
CA LEU A 691 53.58 -29.84 10.24
C LEU A 691 54.49 -29.83 11.47
N GLU A 692 55.82 -29.85 11.31
CA GLU A 692 56.79 -29.71 12.41
C GLU A 692 56.65 -28.35 13.09
N ARG A 693 56.42 -27.29 12.31
CA ARG A 693 56.17 -25.96 12.85
C ARG A 693 54.84 -25.90 13.62
N CYS A 694 53.82 -26.62 13.16
CA CYS A 694 52.54 -26.72 13.87
C CYS A 694 52.71 -27.40 15.22
N VAL A 695 53.46 -28.51 15.29
CA VAL A 695 53.78 -29.23 16.53
C VAL A 695 54.51 -28.33 17.53
N LYS A 696 55.57 -27.63 17.10
CA LYS A 696 56.30 -26.67 17.95
C LYS A 696 55.39 -25.55 18.48
N THR A 697 54.47 -25.08 17.66
CA THR A 697 53.52 -24.03 18.05
C THR A 697 52.45 -24.57 19.01
N CYS A 698 51.97 -25.80 18.78
CA CYS A 698 51.02 -26.49 19.63
C CYS A 698 51.59 -26.74 21.03
N GLU A 699 52.83 -27.21 21.10
CA GLU A 699 53.55 -27.40 22.36
C GLU A 699 53.65 -26.10 23.15
N ALA A 700 54.08 -25.00 22.51
CA ALA A 700 54.16 -23.70 23.16
C ALA A 700 52.79 -23.17 23.65
N VAL A 701 51.71 -23.46 22.93
CA VAL A 701 50.33 -23.09 23.32
C VAL A 701 49.89 -23.89 24.54
N VAL A 702 50.03 -25.21 24.50
CA VAL A 702 49.55 -26.11 25.56
C VAL A 702 50.38 -25.96 26.84
N GLN A 703 51.67 -25.62 26.73
CA GLN A 703 52.49 -25.22 27.88
C GLN A 703 52.00 -23.92 28.55
N SER A 704 51.44 -22.99 27.77
CA SER A 704 50.93 -21.71 28.28
C SER A 704 49.49 -21.78 28.80
N ASP A 705 48.65 -22.63 28.20
CA ASP A 705 47.24 -22.82 28.55
C ASP A 705 46.86 -24.30 28.33
N SER A 706 46.77 -25.05 29.43
CA SER A 706 46.45 -26.48 29.41
C SER A 706 45.02 -26.77 28.91
N ALA A 707 44.13 -25.78 28.90
CA ALA A 707 42.78 -25.92 28.38
C ALA A 707 42.74 -26.05 26.85
N GLN A 708 43.82 -25.73 26.13
CA GLN A 708 43.92 -25.85 24.67
C GLN A 708 44.41 -27.24 24.20
N VAL A 709 44.37 -28.27 25.06
CA VAL A 709 44.78 -29.65 24.73
C VAL A 709 44.12 -30.21 23.47
N GLY A 710 42.89 -29.75 23.14
CA GLY A 710 42.20 -30.14 21.91
C GLY A 710 43.00 -29.84 20.62
N LEU A 711 43.92 -28.88 20.65
CA LEU A 711 44.79 -28.55 19.52
C LEU A 711 45.73 -29.72 19.16
N TRP A 712 46.18 -30.52 20.13
CA TRP A 712 46.99 -31.72 19.86
C TRP A 712 46.20 -32.77 19.08
N VAL A 713 44.93 -32.97 19.45
CA VAL A 713 44.03 -33.90 18.75
C VAL A 713 43.77 -33.42 17.32
N GLU A 714 43.54 -32.12 17.12
CA GLU A 714 43.40 -31.54 15.78
C GLU A 714 44.67 -31.72 14.92
N MET A 715 45.86 -31.56 15.51
CA MET A 715 47.11 -31.79 14.77
C MET A 715 47.32 -33.28 14.46
N PHE A 716 46.99 -34.17 15.39
CA PHE A 716 47.04 -35.61 15.16
C PHE A 716 46.14 -36.04 13.99
N ASP A 717 44.91 -35.52 13.94
CA ASP A 717 43.99 -35.74 12.81
C ASP A 717 44.59 -35.29 11.46
N ARG A 718 45.30 -34.15 11.43
CA ARG A 718 46.01 -33.69 10.22
C ARG A 718 47.13 -34.62 9.79
N TYR A 719 47.90 -35.17 10.72
CA TYR A 719 48.93 -36.16 10.38
C TYR A 719 48.33 -37.46 9.86
N ILE A 720 47.18 -37.90 10.42
CA ILE A 720 46.44 -39.06 9.90
C ILE A 720 46.01 -38.81 8.46
N TYR A 721 45.43 -37.65 8.16
CA TYR A 721 45.05 -37.29 6.80
C TYR A 721 46.22 -37.39 5.82
N TYR A 722 47.39 -36.84 6.14
CA TYR A 722 48.56 -36.92 5.25
C TYR A 722 49.12 -38.34 5.10
N TYR A 723 48.98 -39.18 6.12
CA TYR A 723 49.32 -40.59 6.05
C TYR A 723 48.35 -41.35 5.11
N GLU A 724 47.05 -41.10 5.21
CA GLU A 724 46.04 -41.71 4.33
C GLU A 724 46.21 -41.32 2.86
N VAL A 725 46.56 -40.05 2.58
CA VAL A 725 46.84 -39.56 1.22
C VAL A 725 48.25 -39.94 0.74
N GLN A 726 48.95 -40.84 1.46
CA GLN A 726 50.26 -41.39 1.10
C GLN A 726 51.37 -40.33 0.89
N CYS A 727 51.47 -39.36 1.81
CA CYS A 727 52.59 -38.42 1.81
C CYS A 727 53.89 -39.12 2.23
N GLU A 728 54.88 -39.17 1.34
CA GLU A 728 56.11 -39.97 1.47
C GLU A 728 56.93 -39.67 2.75
N GLU A 729 56.87 -38.44 3.25
CA GLU A 729 57.63 -37.98 4.43
C GLU A 729 56.88 -38.14 5.76
N VAL A 730 55.59 -38.53 5.73
CA VAL A 730 54.76 -38.72 6.94
C VAL A 730 54.63 -40.23 7.23
N GLY A 731 55.54 -40.75 8.04
CA GLY A 731 55.59 -42.17 8.42
C GLY A 731 54.81 -42.54 9.69
N ILE A 732 54.57 -43.84 9.88
CA ILE A 732 53.84 -44.39 11.04
C ILE A 732 54.52 -44.10 12.39
N THR A 733 55.84 -43.93 12.38
CA THR A 733 56.65 -43.60 13.56
C THR A 733 56.30 -42.22 14.13
N PHE A 734 56.01 -41.24 13.26
CA PHE A 734 55.57 -39.90 13.68
C PHE A 734 54.18 -39.94 14.29
N LEU A 735 53.26 -40.75 13.74
CA LEU A 735 51.92 -40.94 14.29
C LEU A 735 51.97 -41.58 15.69
N GLN A 736 52.80 -42.60 15.88
CA GLN A 736 52.97 -43.24 17.19
C GLN A 736 53.53 -42.27 18.23
N SER A 737 54.54 -41.47 17.86
CA SER A 737 55.10 -40.44 18.73
C SER A 737 54.07 -39.37 19.09
N LEU A 738 53.30 -38.88 18.11
CA LEU A 738 52.32 -37.82 18.32
C LEU A 738 51.13 -38.33 19.15
N MET A 739 50.71 -39.58 18.96
CA MET A 739 49.68 -40.24 19.76
C MET A 739 50.10 -40.35 21.23
N GLN A 740 51.34 -40.73 21.51
CA GLN A 740 51.86 -40.78 22.87
C GLN A 740 51.83 -39.40 23.54
N ILE A 741 52.28 -38.36 22.83
CA ILE A 741 52.25 -36.96 23.31
C ILE A 741 50.81 -36.50 23.58
N CYS A 742 49.85 -36.87 22.72
CA CYS A 742 48.43 -36.54 22.92
C CYS A 742 47.89 -37.17 24.21
N VAL A 743 48.17 -38.46 24.46
CA VAL A 743 47.72 -39.18 25.66
C VAL A 743 48.30 -38.53 26.92
N GLU A 744 49.61 -38.25 26.93
CA GLU A 744 50.29 -37.64 28.08
C GLU A 744 49.71 -36.26 28.44
N HIS A 745 49.43 -35.41 27.45
CA HIS A 745 48.86 -34.08 27.69
C HIS A 745 47.36 -34.12 28.04
N ILE A 746 46.58 -35.04 27.47
CA ILE A 746 45.16 -35.23 27.83
C ILE A 746 45.03 -35.69 29.28
N ASP A 747 45.84 -36.67 29.69
CA ASP A 747 45.86 -37.17 31.07
C ASP A 747 46.32 -36.09 32.08
N PHE A 748 47.17 -35.15 31.62
CA PHE A 748 47.58 -34.00 32.42
C PHE A 748 46.47 -32.94 32.53
N ALA A 749 45.72 -32.66 31.45
CA ALA A 749 44.66 -31.65 31.44
C ALA A 749 43.36 -32.10 32.15
N LEU A 750 43.15 -33.41 32.30
CA LEU A 750 42.00 -33.99 33.04
C LEU A 750 42.20 -34.00 34.58
N LYS A 751 43.42 -33.73 35.06
CA LYS A 751 43.76 -33.59 36.48
C LYS A 751 43.71 -32.13 36.89
#